data_AF-A0A6P8GV03-F1
#
_entry.id   AF-A0A6P8GV03-F1
#
_cell.length_a   1.000
_cell.length_b   1.000
_cell.length_c   1.000
_cell.angle_alpha   90.00
_cell.angle_beta   90.00
_cell.angle_gamma   90.00
#
_symmetry.space_group_name_H-M   'P 1'
#
loop_
_entity.id
_entity.type
_entity.pdbx_description
1 polymer ?
#
loop_
_entity_poly.entity_id
_entity_poly.type
_entity_poly.pdbx_seq_one_letter_code
_entity_poly.pdbx_strand_id
1 'polypeptide(L)'
;MPKFEVTTSQPSEVSIASDDLELKVCGKYTYGMPLPGMVSMVLCRHLNVWIQDQAFSPLCLNASLKLDGSGCASHVFNMTFFAVSDLGWKLQNALLFKATVTEEATEVSRSKTETIRISYSLGTITFLETPDTYEHGSVLEGKISLRDNNGTAILYQPVYLSTPMRPEPLQALTTDSTGVARFSVNTTALRKEDIFLSASVSPGPVPYGVPHYVSALFRVALHRDSPRLAPRSSSLRIKSSAEPLQCDTDTPISIQYVFTGETFNTDSLDIIYMVLSKGEILHDGTVKAPVRTNQTAAEGEVSFKLPVSTEMASYVDILVYSVLPSEMVLAESKQLQTEKCFRNKVSVQFSPPKAVPGEKNSLQLSAQPGSLCGLSAVDQSIFIMEAGKRLDAQKIFSLSWRSYYGVPYQVQDDFDCLHLRSRRYTVPISSSPRNDANSVFERLGLKVASNLYVRTPLCIIFRGNTYSLVQGSGGPRGQAGSHGSDPSQTIRTFFPETWIWELAEVGESGEAQVPFTVPDTITTWETEAFCLSPQGFGLAPPVQLTVFQPFFLELSLPYSIIRGETFELKATVFNYLPKCIMVTATPAPSSDFTLTPSSDGQYSSCLCANGRKTFKWTLVPSVLGVMNVTVSAATEQSQTGCGNEVVTVPERGRIDTVTRPLLVKAEGVEKTESYSWLLCPKGGALTDEMDLKLPAAVVKGSARASVSVLGDVLGRALKNIGSLLKMPYGCGEQNMAILSPNIYILQYLQNTNQLTEEIRERATNFLKSGYQRQLNYKHSDGGYSTFGRGEGNTWLTAFVLRSFGKAKSLIYIDPKIITDAKTWLEGRLRPDGSFHMQGKLFNNRMKGGVNDNVTITAYITASMLELNMSVTEKTLTFLKSSVSDLSNTYSTALLAYTFSLAGEEDLRSQLLKHLDSVATSDGNLLHWSHSSSERADSLAVETSSYVLLAVFSKTTLTAADLGYAARIVNWLVKQQNPYGGFSSTQDTVVALQALALYATKVFSLHGSSTVTVQSAGGDKHQFDVNQHNTLLYQERALQDVPGKYSVEVKGSACASVGVALFYNIPTPTEHSTLSIKTQAKPLTDGECNKINGQAFNLNITIKYDGPQESTNMAIIDVKMLSGFTPDSASVEKLQGSIFVDRVDKKDDHILVYLSEVQKGYYFNYDLVLRQDHPVRKLKAAVVEVYDYYQPSDQAEAEYSSPCAGDA
;
A
#
# COMPACT_ATOMS: atom_id res chain seq x y z
N MET A 1 2.43 11.00 14.38
CA MET A 1 2.17 9.62 14.85
C MET A 1 1.12 9.58 15.97
N PRO A 2 0.38 8.47 16.14
CA PRO A 2 -0.40 8.18 17.34
C PRO A 2 0.43 8.28 18.62
N LYS A 3 -0.19 8.70 19.74
CA LYS A 3 0.41 8.63 21.10
C LYS A 3 -0.26 7.58 22.00
N PHE A 4 -1.45 7.12 21.60
CA PHE A 4 -2.24 6.15 22.35
C PHE A 4 -3.01 5.22 21.41
N GLU A 5 -3.20 3.99 21.88
CA GLU A 5 -4.04 2.97 21.29
C GLU A 5 -5.45 3.01 21.91
N VAL A 6 -6.47 2.71 21.11
CA VAL A 6 -7.82 2.41 21.59
C VAL A 6 -8.07 0.93 21.36
N THR A 7 -8.12 0.17 22.45
CA THR A 7 -8.47 -1.25 22.45
C THR A 7 -9.95 -1.42 22.77
N THR A 8 -10.56 -2.45 22.19
CA THR A 8 -11.95 -2.82 22.40
C THR A 8 -12.01 -4.31 22.72
N SER A 9 -12.94 -4.69 23.60
CA SER A 9 -13.24 -6.08 23.92
C SER A 9 -14.72 -6.29 23.65
N GLN A 10 -14.98 -7.17 22.68
CA GLN A 10 -16.31 -7.49 22.17
C GLN A 10 -16.35 -8.97 21.74
N PRO A 11 -17.49 -9.65 21.81
CA PRO A 11 -17.64 -10.99 21.24
C PRO A 11 -17.54 -10.93 19.70
N SER A 12 -17.06 -12.01 19.08
CA SER A 12 -17.02 -12.13 17.60
C SER A 12 -18.40 -12.33 16.97
N GLU A 13 -19.33 -12.89 17.74
CA GLU A 13 -20.70 -13.22 17.34
C GLU A 13 -21.63 -13.13 18.57
N VAL A 14 -22.83 -12.58 18.39
CA VAL A 14 -23.86 -12.43 19.43
C VAL A 14 -25.18 -13.00 18.91
N SER A 15 -25.96 -13.67 19.77
CA SER A 15 -27.30 -14.14 19.36
C SER A 15 -28.28 -12.96 19.37
N ILE A 16 -29.15 -12.86 18.37
CA ILE A 16 -30.20 -11.82 18.31
C ILE A 16 -31.23 -11.92 19.45
N ALA A 17 -31.23 -13.05 20.18
CA ALA A 17 -32.12 -13.33 21.31
C ALA A 17 -31.47 -13.06 22.69
N SER A 18 -30.27 -12.48 22.75
CA SER A 18 -29.78 -11.87 24.01
C SER A 18 -30.48 -10.54 24.26
N ASP A 19 -30.85 -10.24 25.51
CA ASP A 19 -31.43 -8.94 25.88
C ASP A 19 -30.38 -7.81 25.94
N ASP A 20 -29.16 -8.13 26.34
CA ASP A 20 -28.08 -7.19 26.65
C ASP A 20 -26.74 -7.62 26.03
N LEU A 21 -25.92 -6.62 25.64
CA LEU A 21 -24.56 -6.79 25.12
C LEU A 21 -23.60 -5.83 25.82
N GLU A 22 -22.75 -6.35 26.73
CA GLU A 22 -21.64 -5.58 27.30
C GLU A 22 -20.50 -5.42 26.29
N LEU A 23 -20.05 -4.17 26.09
CA LEU A 23 -18.88 -3.82 25.28
C LEU A 23 -17.92 -2.98 26.14
N LYS A 24 -16.64 -3.36 26.13
CA LYS A 24 -15.59 -2.68 26.91
C LYS A 24 -14.58 -1.99 25.99
N VAL A 25 -14.19 -0.77 26.33
CA VAL A 25 -13.20 0.04 25.62
C VAL A 25 -12.10 0.46 26.60
N CYS A 26 -10.84 0.38 26.20
CA CYS A 26 -9.71 0.84 26.99
C CYS A 26 -8.71 1.65 26.16
N GLY A 27 -8.35 2.83 26.63
CA GLY A 27 -7.28 3.66 26.07
C GLY A 27 -5.96 3.47 26.82
N LYS A 28 -4.85 3.32 26.09
CA LYS A 28 -3.50 3.22 26.66
C LYS A 28 -2.49 3.98 25.81
N TYR A 29 -1.52 4.64 26.43
CA TYR A 29 -0.38 5.22 25.71
C TYR A 29 0.49 4.12 25.08
N THR A 30 1.29 4.45 24.06
CA THR A 30 2.25 3.53 23.39
C THR A 30 3.33 2.97 24.34
N TYR A 31 3.55 3.61 25.48
CA TYR A 31 4.41 3.14 26.58
C TYR A 31 3.62 2.40 27.68
N GLY A 32 2.41 1.93 27.39
CA GLY A 32 1.62 0.99 28.21
C GLY A 32 0.74 1.57 29.31
N MET A 33 0.95 2.84 29.71
CA MET A 33 0.19 3.47 30.80
C MET A 33 -1.27 3.75 30.45
N PRO A 34 -2.20 3.74 31.43
CA PRO A 34 -3.62 3.99 31.19
C PRO A 34 -3.89 5.45 30.79
N LEU A 35 -4.85 5.64 29.87
CA LEU A 35 -5.26 6.95 29.37
C LEU A 35 -6.48 7.49 30.14
N PRO A 36 -6.37 8.60 30.91
CA PRO A 36 -7.53 9.28 31.45
C PRO A 36 -8.20 10.13 30.35
N GLY A 37 -9.53 10.08 30.29
CA GLY A 37 -10.28 10.71 29.21
C GLY A 37 -11.77 10.38 29.24
N MET A 38 -12.47 10.81 28.21
CA MET A 38 -13.86 10.44 27.93
C MET A 38 -13.91 9.43 26.79
N VAL A 39 -14.86 8.51 26.82
CA VAL A 39 -15.18 7.64 25.68
C VAL A 39 -16.64 7.84 25.26
N SER A 40 -16.84 8.01 23.95
CA SER A 40 -18.14 7.99 23.28
C SER A 40 -18.24 6.68 22.49
N MET A 41 -19.29 5.92 22.72
CA MET A 41 -19.53 4.61 22.12
C MET A 41 -20.80 4.65 21.27
N VAL A 42 -20.74 4.12 20.06
CA VAL A 42 -21.85 4.07 19.10
C VAL A 42 -21.97 2.66 18.56
N LEU A 43 -23.17 2.07 18.64
CA LEU A 43 -23.47 0.73 18.14
C LEU A 43 -24.62 0.81 17.12
N CYS A 44 -24.37 0.44 15.86
CA CYS A 44 -25.30 0.61 14.75
C CYS A 44 -25.62 -0.70 14.00
N ARG A 45 -26.84 -0.81 13.47
CA ARG A 45 -27.26 -1.86 12.52
C ARG A 45 -27.70 -1.22 11.20
N HIS A 46 -27.00 -1.57 10.12
CA HIS A 46 -27.18 -1.00 8.78
C HIS A 46 -28.06 -1.87 7.87
N LEU A 47 -28.49 -1.32 6.74
CA LEU A 47 -29.19 -2.04 5.67
C LEU A 47 -28.26 -2.90 4.82
N ASN A 48 -28.80 -3.98 4.24
CA ASN A 48 -28.10 -4.80 3.25
C ASN A 48 -27.80 -4.00 1.97
N VAL A 49 -26.56 -4.10 1.48
CA VAL A 49 -25.99 -3.26 0.40
C VAL A 49 -26.81 -3.27 -0.91
N TRP A 50 -27.60 -4.33 -1.13
CA TRP A 50 -28.48 -4.49 -2.30
C TRP A 50 -29.75 -3.65 -2.27
N ILE A 51 -30.03 -2.91 -1.19
CA ILE A 51 -31.25 -2.10 -1.01
C ILE A 51 -30.87 -0.62 -0.96
N GLN A 52 -30.94 0.06 -2.10
CA GLN A 52 -30.86 1.53 -2.17
C GLN A 52 -32.21 2.16 -1.82
N ASP A 53 -32.46 2.39 -0.54
CA ASP A 53 -33.62 3.13 -0.03
C ASP A 53 -33.12 4.40 0.70
N GLN A 54 -33.21 5.54 0.02
CA GLN A 54 -32.65 6.82 0.52
C GLN A 54 -33.38 7.37 1.76
N ALA A 55 -34.54 6.82 2.12
CA ALA A 55 -35.35 7.31 3.22
C ALA A 55 -35.02 6.69 4.59
N PHE A 56 -34.09 5.72 4.67
CA PHE A 56 -33.92 4.89 5.87
C PHE A 56 -32.60 5.15 6.62
N SER A 57 -32.69 5.69 7.84
CA SER A 57 -31.55 5.86 8.76
C SER A 57 -31.16 4.54 9.44
N PRO A 58 -29.86 4.24 9.65
CA PRO A 58 -29.45 3.07 10.42
C PRO A 58 -29.94 3.15 11.87
N LEU A 59 -30.29 2.00 12.45
CA LEU A 59 -30.64 1.90 13.87
C LEU A 59 -29.34 2.04 14.67
N CYS A 60 -29.20 3.06 15.52
CA CYS A 60 -28.00 3.29 16.32
C CYS A 60 -28.33 3.63 17.77
N LEU A 61 -27.52 3.12 18.71
CA LEU A 61 -27.50 3.51 20.12
C LEU A 61 -26.17 4.17 20.47
N ASN A 62 -26.22 5.24 21.27
CA ASN A 62 -25.08 6.05 21.65
C ASN A 62 -24.93 6.10 23.17
N ALA A 63 -23.70 5.99 23.68
CA ALA A 63 -23.36 6.15 25.09
C ALA A 63 -22.11 7.02 25.25
N SER A 64 -21.92 7.67 26.40
CA SER A 64 -20.71 8.42 26.71
C SER A 64 -20.38 8.33 28.20
N LEU A 65 -19.12 8.00 28.50
CA LEU A 65 -18.63 7.65 29.85
C LEU A 65 -17.25 8.26 30.09
N LYS A 66 -16.88 8.51 31.35
CA LYS A 66 -15.49 8.80 31.71
C LYS A 66 -14.72 7.49 31.90
N LEU A 67 -13.47 7.44 31.47
CA LEU A 67 -12.59 6.30 31.70
C LEU A 67 -12.19 6.21 33.18
N ASP A 68 -12.10 4.97 33.68
CA ASP A 68 -11.67 4.63 35.03
C ASP A 68 -10.15 4.77 35.23
N GLY A 69 -9.66 4.50 36.45
CA GLY A 69 -8.23 4.54 36.78
C GLY A 69 -7.37 3.50 36.05
N SER A 70 -7.96 2.54 35.35
CA SER A 70 -7.28 1.59 34.46
C SER A 70 -7.30 2.01 32.99
N GLY A 71 -7.87 3.18 32.67
CA GLY A 71 -8.03 3.70 31.33
C GLY A 71 -9.18 3.05 30.55
N CYS A 72 -10.13 2.42 31.25
CA CYS A 72 -11.20 1.62 30.65
C CYS A 72 -12.60 2.16 30.96
N ALA A 73 -13.59 1.75 30.17
CA ALA A 73 -15.01 1.78 30.54
C ALA A 73 -15.77 0.65 29.84
N SER A 74 -16.77 0.09 30.53
CA SER A 74 -17.76 -0.84 29.97
C SER A 74 -19.11 -0.13 29.79
N HIS A 75 -19.87 -0.50 28.77
CA HIS A 75 -21.28 -0.15 28.63
C HIS A 75 -22.11 -1.35 28.18
N VAL A 76 -23.34 -1.46 28.66
CA VAL A 76 -24.29 -2.51 28.28
C VAL A 76 -25.31 -1.91 27.32
N PHE A 77 -25.33 -2.41 26.08
CA PHE A 77 -26.29 -2.01 25.07
C PHE A 77 -27.47 -3.00 25.05
N ASN A 78 -28.69 -2.47 25.17
CA ASN A 78 -29.91 -3.26 25.03
C ASN A 78 -30.07 -3.73 23.58
N MET A 79 -30.09 -5.04 23.38
CA MET A 79 -30.12 -5.69 22.08
C MET A 79 -31.51 -5.75 21.45
N THR A 80 -32.58 -5.66 22.24
CA THR A 80 -33.97 -5.69 21.73
C THR A 80 -34.26 -4.57 20.74
N PHE A 81 -33.60 -3.42 20.89
CA PHE A 81 -33.66 -2.29 19.96
C PHE A 81 -33.24 -2.66 18.51
N PHE A 82 -32.33 -3.64 18.35
CA PHE A 82 -31.87 -4.11 17.05
C PHE A 82 -32.68 -5.31 16.52
N ALA A 83 -33.60 -5.86 17.31
CA ALA A 83 -34.37 -7.08 17.02
C ALA A 83 -35.72 -6.80 16.32
N VAL A 84 -35.77 -5.79 15.44
CA VAL A 84 -37.01 -5.36 14.76
C VAL A 84 -37.47 -6.38 13.70
N SER A 85 -38.56 -7.10 13.98
CA SER A 85 -39.11 -8.19 13.15
C SER A 85 -39.34 -7.79 11.69
N ASP A 86 -40.00 -6.66 11.48
CA ASP A 86 -40.57 -6.28 10.18
C ASP A 86 -39.50 -5.84 9.16
N LEU A 87 -38.27 -5.66 9.62
CA LEU A 87 -37.11 -5.22 8.85
C LEU A 87 -36.00 -6.28 8.77
N GLY A 88 -36.20 -7.48 9.32
CA GLY A 88 -35.16 -8.50 9.51
C GLY A 88 -34.41 -8.91 8.23
N TRP A 89 -35.07 -8.92 7.07
CA TRP A 89 -34.43 -9.21 5.77
C TRP A 89 -33.75 -7.98 5.13
N LYS A 90 -34.19 -6.77 5.49
CA LYS A 90 -33.60 -5.51 5.01
C LYS A 90 -32.29 -5.17 5.73
N LEU A 91 -32.17 -5.53 7.01
CA LEU A 91 -31.02 -5.23 7.86
C LEU A 91 -29.89 -6.26 7.70
N GLN A 92 -28.64 -5.82 7.91
CA GLN A 92 -27.47 -6.71 7.92
C GLN A 92 -27.50 -7.66 9.13
N ASN A 93 -26.86 -8.82 8.99
CA ASN A 93 -26.61 -9.76 10.09
C ASN A 93 -25.30 -9.44 10.82
N ALA A 94 -25.07 -8.15 11.05
CA ALA A 94 -23.91 -7.62 11.76
C ALA A 94 -24.28 -6.31 12.46
N LEU A 95 -23.61 -6.03 13.58
CA LEU A 95 -23.57 -4.74 14.26
C LEU A 95 -22.21 -4.09 14.02
N LEU A 96 -22.23 -2.80 13.74
CA LEU A 96 -21.04 -1.95 13.61
C LEU A 96 -20.85 -1.19 14.91
N PHE A 97 -19.77 -1.48 15.64
CA PHE A 97 -19.41 -0.80 16.88
C PHE A 97 -18.29 0.21 16.61
N LYS A 98 -18.50 1.48 16.97
CA LYS A 98 -17.51 2.55 16.90
C LYS A 98 -17.29 3.17 18.28
N ALA A 99 -16.08 3.03 18.82
CA ALA A 99 -15.67 3.65 20.06
C ALA A 99 -14.69 4.80 19.79
N THR A 100 -14.93 5.97 20.38
CA THR A 100 -14.11 7.18 20.23
C THR A 100 -13.63 7.65 21.61
N VAL A 101 -12.32 7.62 21.85
CA VAL A 101 -11.69 8.01 23.12
C VAL A 101 -10.98 9.35 22.96
N THR A 102 -11.20 10.27 23.90
CA THR A 102 -10.63 11.63 23.92
C THR A 102 -9.81 11.84 25.19
N GLU A 103 -8.54 12.22 25.04
CA GLU A 103 -7.60 12.42 26.15
C GLU A 103 -7.90 13.69 26.96
N GLU A 104 -7.90 13.60 28.30
CA GLU A 104 -8.21 14.71 29.21
C GLU A 104 -7.14 15.83 29.24
N ALA A 105 -5.89 15.54 28.84
CA ALA A 105 -4.77 16.49 28.90
C ALA A 105 -4.46 17.22 27.59
N THR A 106 -4.87 16.66 26.45
CA THR A 106 -4.58 17.18 25.10
C THR A 106 -5.83 17.43 24.27
N GLU A 107 -6.99 16.94 24.71
CA GLU A 107 -8.28 16.95 23.98
C GLU A 107 -8.24 16.19 22.63
N VAL A 108 -7.15 15.45 22.34
CA VAL A 108 -7.01 14.64 21.13
C VAL A 108 -7.91 13.41 21.21
N SER A 109 -8.74 13.20 20.18
CA SER A 109 -9.64 12.06 20.05
C SER A 109 -9.17 11.02 19.03
N ARG A 110 -9.34 9.73 19.32
CA ARG A 110 -9.17 8.63 18.36
C ARG A 110 -10.36 7.69 18.37
N SER A 111 -10.80 7.25 17.20
CA SER A 111 -11.87 6.24 17.07
C SER A 111 -11.35 4.91 16.53
N LYS A 112 -11.87 3.80 17.08
CA LYS A 112 -11.74 2.45 16.53
C LYS A 112 -13.13 1.91 16.17
N THR A 113 -13.21 1.15 15.07
CA THR A 113 -14.45 0.54 14.57
C THR A 113 -14.26 -0.97 14.44
N GLU A 114 -15.26 -1.75 14.86
CA GLU A 114 -15.27 -3.22 14.89
C GLU A 114 -16.63 -3.75 14.43
N THR A 115 -16.67 -5.00 13.92
CA THR A 115 -17.89 -5.61 13.38
C THR A 115 -18.22 -6.90 14.12
N ILE A 116 -19.37 -6.93 14.80
CA ILE A 116 -19.89 -8.08 15.56
C ILE A 116 -20.92 -8.80 14.70
N ARG A 117 -20.85 -10.13 14.56
CA ARG A 117 -21.86 -10.89 13.80
C ARG A 117 -23.12 -11.15 14.61
N ILE A 118 -24.27 -11.12 13.95
CA ILE A 118 -25.57 -11.48 14.53
C ILE A 118 -25.90 -12.92 14.13
N SER A 119 -25.99 -13.80 15.13
CA SER A 119 -26.50 -15.15 14.95
C SER A 119 -28.00 -15.23 15.23
N TYR A 120 -28.69 -16.09 14.49
CA TYR A 120 -30.08 -16.46 14.74
C TYR A 120 -30.19 -17.87 15.33
N SER A 121 -29.07 -18.55 15.59
CA SER A 121 -29.06 -19.79 16.33
C SER A 121 -29.35 -19.54 17.81
N LEU A 122 -30.27 -20.32 18.36
CA LEU A 122 -30.50 -20.48 19.80
C LEU A 122 -29.72 -21.67 20.37
N GLY A 123 -29.37 -22.62 19.50
CA GLY A 123 -28.72 -23.86 19.85
C GLY A 123 -28.65 -24.83 18.68
N THR A 124 -28.14 -26.04 18.94
CA THR A 124 -27.95 -27.11 17.96
C THR A 124 -28.66 -28.39 18.34
N ILE A 125 -29.09 -29.13 17.32
CA ILE A 125 -29.65 -30.48 17.45
C ILE A 125 -28.59 -31.47 16.93
N THR A 126 -28.42 -32.60 17.60
CA THR A 126 -27.52 -33.68 17.16
C THR A 126 -28.15 -35.05 17.33
N PHE A 127 -27.84 -35.98 16.44
CA PHE A 127 -28.18 -37.40 16.61
C PHE A 127 -27.09 -38.12 17.41
N LEU A 128 -27.49 -38.96 18.36
CA LEU A 128 -26.63 -39.78 19.21
C LEU A 128 -27.13 -41.23 19.16
N GLU A 129 -26.22 -42.21 19.22
CA GLU A 129 -26.54 -43.65 19.27
C GLU A 129 -27.53 -44.14 18.18
N THR A 130 -27.60 -43.42 17.05
CA THR A 130 -28.44 -43.79 15.89
C THR A 130 -27.60 -44.71 14.98
N PRO A 131 -28.10 -45.89 14.56
CA PRO A 131 -27.34 -46.80 13.72
C PRO A 131 -27.25 -46.28 12.27
N ASP A 132 -26.13 -46.58 11.59
CA ASP A 132 -25.90 -46.18 10.20
C ASP A 132 -26.74 -47.00 9.18
N THR A 133 -27.32 -48.13 9.59
CA THR A 133 -28.13 -49.01 8.73
C THR A 133 -29.39 -49.53 9.42
N TYR A 134 -30.41 -49.91 8.64
CA TYR A 134 -31.67 -50.46 9.16
C TYR A 134 -32.25 -51.56 8.25
N GLU A 135 -32.95 -52.54 8.82
CA GLU A 135 -33.72 -53.54 8.07
C GLU A 135 -35.15 -53.03 7.80
N HIS A 136 -35.61 -53.07 6.55
CA HIS A 136 -36.99 -52.66 6.24
C HIS A 136 -38.01 -53.65 6.80
N GLY A 137 -38.66 -53.24 7.88
CA GLY A 137 -39.53 -54.06 8.71
C GLY A 137 -39.15 -54.01 10.20
N SER A 138 -37.91 -53.62 10.52
CA SER A 138 -37.48 -53.43 11.91
C SER A 138 -37.88 -52.07 12.47
N VAL A 139 -37.70 -51.93 13.78
CA VAL A 139 -37.85 -50.66 14.51
C VAL A 139 -36.48 -49.98 14.55
N LEU A 140 -36.42 -48.75 14.04
CA LEU A 140 -35.23 -47.91 14.03
C LEU A 140 -35.23 -47.02 15.29
N GLU A 141 -34.34 -47.33 16.23
CA GLU A 141 -34.18 -46.58 17.48
C GLU A 141 -32.95 -45.66 17.43
N GLY A 142 -32.99 -44.59 18.22
CA GLY A 142 -31.87 -43.67 18.38
C GLY A 142 -32.19 -42.54 19.36
N LYS A 143 -31.24 -41.62 19.53
CA LYS A 143 -31.37 -40.47 20.43
C LYS A 143 -31.08 -39.16 19.69
N ILE A 144 -31.70 -38.09 20.17
CA ILE A 144 -31.52 -36.72 19.67
C ILE A 144 -31.17 -35.84 20.88
N SER A 145 -30.03 -35.15 20.88
CA SER A 145 -29.70 -34.16 21.90
C SER A 145 -30.00 -32.75 21.40
N LEU A 146 -30.66 -31.96 22.23
CA LEU A 146 -30.90 -30.53 22.01
C LEU A 146 -30.08 -29.73 23.02
N ARG A 147 -29.22 -28.84 22.53
CA ARG A 147 -28.36 -27.99 23.37
C ARG A 147 -28.39 -26.54 22.92
N ASP A 148 -28.19 -25.61 23.85
CA ASP A 148 -27.97 -24.20 23.50
C ASP A 148 -26.58 -23.98 22.87
N ASN A 149 -26.29 -22.74 22.47
CA ASN A 149 -24.97 -22.35 21.95
C ASN A 149 -23.84 -22.44 22.99
N ASN A 150 -24.14 -22.55 24.28
CA ASN A 150 -23.18 -22.75 25.38
C ASN A 150 -22.98 -24.24 25.73
N GLY A 151 -23.63 -25.16 25.01
CA GLY A 151 -23.59 -26.60 25.25
C GLY A 151 -24.49 -27.12 26.37
N THR A 152 -25.28 -26.26 27.02
CA THR A 152 -26.20 -26.66 28.09
C THR A 152 -27.39 -27.44 27.52
N ALA A 153 -27.96 -28.33 28.33
CA ALA A 153 -29.03 -29.23 27.91
C ALA A 153 -30.41 -28.54 28.00
N ILE A 154 -31.13 -28.45 26.87
CA ILE A 154 -32.47 -27.87 26.86
C ILE A 154 -33.49 -28.96 27.21
N LEU A 155 -34.10 -28.82 28.39
CA LEU A 155 -34.97 -29.83 29.01
C LEU A 155 -36.44 -29.64 28.61
N TYR A 156 -37.18 -30.74 28.51
CA TYR A 156 -38.64 -30.77 28.29
C TYR A 156 -39.16 -30.03 27.05
N GLN A 157 -38.30 -29.79 26.05
CA GLN A 157 -38.65 -29.09 24.83
C GLN A 157 -39.15 -30.07 23.76
N PRO A 158 -40.22 -29.73 22.99
CA PRO A 158 -40.65 -30.54 21.87
C PRO A 158 -39.61 -30.57 20.73
N VAL A 159 -39.35 -31.76 20.21
CA VAL A 159 -38.50 -32.00 19.02
C VAL A 159 -39.26 -32.91 18.07
N TYR A 160 -39.33 -32.52 16.80
CA TYR A 160 -40.02 -33.24 15.75
C TYR A 160 -39.00 -34.02 14.90
N LEU A 161 -39.15 -35.34 14.86
CA LEU A 161 -38.45 -36.20 13.92
C LEU A 161 -39.27 -36.30 12.64
N SER A 162 -38.65 -36.05 11.49
CA SER A 162 -39.28 -35.96 10.17
C SER A 162 -38.40 -36.60 9.09
N THR A 163 -38.89 -36.68 7.85
CA THR A 163 -38.07 -37.02 6.67
C THR A 163 -38.29 -35.97 5.57
N PRO A 164 -37.26 -35.58 4.79
CA PRO A 164 -37.40 -34.55 3.75
C PRO A 164 -38.45 -34.83 2.66
N MET A 165 -38.98 -36.05 2.57
CA MET A 165 -40.01 -36.46 1.60
C MET A 165 -41.41 -36.64 2.21
N ARG A 166 -41.63 -36.25 3.48
CA ARG A 166 -42.96 -36.17 4.09
C ARG A 166 -43.17 -34.81 4.77
N PRO A 167 -44.32 -34.13 4.57
CA PRO A 167 -44.64 -32.87 5.26
C PRO A 167 -45.06 -33.07 6.72
N GLU A 168 -45.39 -34.30 7.10
CA GLU A 168 -45.77 -34.67 8.47
C GLU A 168 -44.57 -35.25 9.24
N PRO A 169 -44.38 -34.88 10.53
CA PRO A 169 -43.35 -35.49 11.35
C PRO A 169 -43.66 -36.97 11.63
N LEU A 170 -42.63 -37.82 11.57
CA LEU A 170 -42.71 -39.23 11.95
C LEU A 170 -43.02 -39.42 13.43
N GLN A 171 -42.46 -38.56 14.28
CA GLN A 171 -42.65 -38.61 15.72
C GLN A 171 -42.47 -37.22 16.33
N ALA A 172 -43.44 -36.79 17.15
CA ALA A 172 -43.25 -35.67 18.07
C ALA A 172 -42.67 -36.24 19.38
N LEU A 173 -41.58 -35.65 19.83
CA LEU A 173 -40.79 -36.09 20.98
C LEU A 173 -40.62 -34.95 21.98
N THR A 174 -40.11 -35.26 23.16
CA THR A 174 -39.79 -34.27 24.19
C THR A 174 -38.46 -34.64 24.83
N THR A 175 -37.58 -33.66 25.08
CA THR A 175 -36.28 -33.93 25.72
C THR A 175 -36.43 -34.27 27.20
N ASP A 176 -35.64 -35.23 27.67
CA ASP A 176 -35.56 -35.63 29.07
C ASP A 176 -34.74 -34.64 29.93
N SER A 177 -34.54 -34.98 31.20
CA SER A 177 -33.73 -34.20 32.15
C SER A 177 -32.23 -34.13 31.83
N THR A 178 -31.77 -34.74 30.73
CA THR A 178 -30.41 -34.62 30.17
C THR A 178 -30.37 -33.89 28.83
N GLY A 179 -31.52 -33.35 28.37
CA GLY A 179 -31.66 -32.69 27.07
C GLY A 179 -31.70 -33.67 25.90
N VAL A 180 -32.12 -34.93 26.15
CA VAL A 180 -32.12 -36.00 25.14
C VAL A 180 -33.53 -36.52 24.90
N ALA A 181 -33.95 -36.58 23.64
CA ALA A 181 -35.17 -37.22 23.19
C ALA A 181 -34.83 -38.59 22.58
N ARG A 182 -35.53 -39.66 22.99
CA ARG A 182 -35.39 -41.01 22.41
C ARG A 182 -36.46 -41.24 21.35
N PHE A 183 -36.09 -41.71 20.17
CA PHE A 183 -37.03 -42.03 19.10
C PHE A 183 -37.05 -43.52 18.77
N SER A 184 -38.17 -43.98 18.24
CA SER A 184 -38.40 -45.39 17.88
C SER A 184 -39.38 -45.43 16.71
N VAL A 185 -38.84 -45.61 15.49
CA VAL A 185 -39.58 -45.47 14.23
C VAL A 185 -39.77 -46.85 13.59
N ASN A 186 -41.03 -47.30 13.46
CA ASN A 186 -41.34 -48.52 12.74
C ASN A 186 -41.20 -48.31 11.22
N THR A 187 -40.26 -49.02 10.59
CA THR A 187 -39.87 -48.77 9.19
C THR A 187 -40.77 -49.44 8.15
N THR A 188 -41.74 -50.26 8.58
CA THR A 188 -42.76 -50.88 7.69
C THR A 188 -43.60 -49.84 6.92
N ALA A 189 -43.84 -48.67 7.53
CA ALA A 189 -44.65 -47.60 6.95
C ALA A 189 -43.83 -46.62 6.05
N LEU A 190 -42.54 -46.90 5.82
CA LEU A 190 -41.64 -46.11 5.00
C LEU A 190 -41.34 -46.80 3.66
N ARG A 191 -40.73 -46.09 2.70
CA ARG A 191 -40.25 -46.74 1.47
C ARG A 191 -39.05 -47.65 1.77
N LYS A 192 -38.86 -48.70 0.96
CA LYS A 192 -37.68 -49.59 1.01
C LYS A 192 -36.50 -48.94 0.28
N GLU A 193 -36.07 -47.79 0.80
CA GLU A 193 -35.03 -46.87 0.30
C GLU A 193 -34.21 -46.36 1.51
N ASP A 194 -33.13 -45.59 1.30
CA ASP A 194 -32.39 -45.01 2.43
C ASP A 194 -33.23 -43.96 3.17
N ILE A 195 -33.22 -43.98 4.51
CA ILE A 195 -33.97 -43.04 5.33
C ILE A 195 -33.09 -41.84 5.65
N PHE A 196 -33.54 -40.65 5.24
CA PHE A 196 -32.99 -39.38 5.70
C PHE A 196 -33.85 -38.88 6.88
N LEU A 197 -33.31 -38.96 8.09
CA LEU A 197 -33.92 -38.42 9.29
C LEU A 197 -33.56 -36.94 9.43
N SER A 198 -34.55 -36.11 9.75
CA SER A 198 -34.39 -34.70 10.06
C SER A 198 -35.02 -34.38 11.41
N ALA A 199 -34.27 -33.78 12.33
CA ALA A 199 -34.76 -33.40 13.66
C ALA A 199 -34.77 -31.87 13.82
N SER A 200 -35.93 -31.31 14.16
CA SER A 200 -36.17 -29.86 14.27
C SER A 200 -37.11 -29.51 15.43
N VAL A 201 -36.99 -28.32 16.01
CA VAL A 201 -37.92 -27.84 17.07
C VAL A 201 -39.23 -27.30 16.48
N SER A 202 -39.28 -27.01 15.18
CA SER A 202 -40.52 -26.67 14.43
C SER A 202 -40.88 -27.76 13.42
N PRO A 203 -42.18 -28.04 13.18
CA PRO A 203 -42.64 -29.01 12.17
C PRO A 203 -42.66 -28.45 10.74
N GLY A 204 -42.09 -27.27 10.51
CA GLY A 204 -42.02 -26.60 9.21
C GLY A 204 -40.78 -25.71 9.07
N PRO A 205 -40.47 -25.24 7.85
CA PRO A 205 -39.29 -24.42 7.59
C PRO A 205 -39.36 -23.09 8.32
N VAL A 206 -38.25 -22.70 8.97
CA VAL A 206 -38.14 -21.45 9.71
C VAL A 206 -38.05 -20.26 8.74
N PRO A 207 -38.82 -19.17 8.93
CA PRO A 207 -38.67 -17.96 8.14
C PRO A 207 -37.30 -17.29 8.34
N TYR A 208 -36.76 -16.68 7.28
CA TYR A 208 -35.49 -15.97 7.34
C TYR A 208 -35.54 -14.79 8.34
N GLY A 209 -34.54 -14.68 9.21
CA GLY A 209 -34.47 -13.65 10.25
C GLY A 209 -35.17 -13.98 11.58
N VAL A 210 -35.71 -15.19 11.74
CA VAL A 210 -36.33 -15.65 13.00
C VAL A 210 -35.33 -16.47 13.83
N PRO A 211 -35.23 -16.29 15.16
CA PRO A 211 -34.40 -17.12 16.03
C PRO A 211 -34.83 -18.60 16.01
N HIS A 212 -33.89 -19.54 15.91
CA HIS A 212 -34.20 -20.96 15.78
C HIS A 212 -33.09 -21.88 16.27
N TYR A 213 -33.43 -23.15 16.52
CA TYR A 213 -32.46 -24.22 16.74
C TYR A 213 -32.03 -24.80 15.39
N VAL A 214 -30.73 -25.07 15.23
CA VAL A 214 -30.17 -25.64 13.99
C VAL A 214 -30.59 -27.10 13.86
N SER A 215 -31.40 -27.40 12.84
CA SER A 215 -31.91 -28.74 12.55
C SER A 215 -30.81 -29.74 12.20
N ALA A 216 -30.91 -30.96 12.73
CA ALA A 216 -30.00 -32.05 12.42
C ALA A 216 -30.49 -32.86 11.20
N LEU A 217 -29.57 -33.37 10.40
CA LEU A 217 -29.83 -34.32 9.31
C LEU A 217 -28.92 -35.55 9.47
N PHE A 218 -29.49 -36.75 9.36
CA PHE A 218 -28.77 -38.02 9.45
C PHE A 218 -29.30 -39.02 8.42
N ARG A 219 -28.42 -39.84 7.82
CA ARG A 219 -28.78 -40.84 6.80
C ARG A 219 -28.60 -42.24 7.38
N VAL A 220 -29.67 -43.03 7.36
CA VAL A 220 -29.66 -44.45 7.73
C VAL A 220 -29.90 -45.27 6.47
N ALA A 221 -28.90 -46.07 6.07
CA ALA A 221 -28.95 -46.82 4.81
C ALA A 221 -29.75 -48.13 4.95
N LEU A 222 -30.42 -48.53 3.87
CA LEU A 222 -31.21 -49.76 3.88
C LEU A 222 -30.33 -51.02 3.84
N HIS A 223 -30.50 -51.90 4.82
CA HIS A 223 -30.00 -53.28 4.82
C HIS A 223 -30.70 -54.10 3.72
N ARG A 224 -29.92 -54.83 2.92
CA ARG A 224 -30.41 -55.55 1.73
C ARG A 224 -29.86 -56.98 1.67
N ASP A 225 -30.69 -57.94 2.04
CA ASP A 225 -30.45 -59.36 1.72
C ASP A 225 -30.26 -59.54 0.21
N SER A 226 -29.08 -60.00 -0.21
CA SER A 226 -28.75 -60.26 -1.61
C SER A 226 -28.85 -61.76 -1.92
N PRO A 227 -29.71 -62.20 -2.87
CA PRO A 227 -29.79 -63.60 -3.25
C PRO A 227 -28.56 -64.02 -4.07
N ARG A 228 -27.57 -64.62 -3.39
CA ARG A 228 -26.46 -65.40 -3.96
C ARG A 228 -25.64 -64.72 -5.08
N LEU A 229 -25.27 -63.44 -4.90
CA LEU A 229 -24.18 -62.83 -5.68
C LEU A 229 -23.50 -61.72 -4.87
N ALA A 230 -22.21 -61.94 -4.56
CA ALA A 230 -21.22 -61.05 -3.94
C ALA A 230 -21.61 -60.31 -2.62
N PRO A 231 -21.01 -60.66 -1.47
CA PRO A 231 -20.83 -59.67 -0.42
C PRO A 231 -19.81 -58.61 -0.87
N ARG A 232 -20.11 -57.33 -0.62
CA ARG A 232 -19.17 -56.21 -0.57
C ARG A 232 -19.61 -55.35 0.63
N SER A 233 -18.74 -54.86 1.49
CA SER A 233 -17.45 -54.24 1.13
C SER A 233 -16.35 -54.53 2.15
N SER A 234 -15.25 -55.10 1.67
CA SER A 234 -13.95 -54.96 2.32
C SER A 234 -13.58 -53.46 2.35
N SER A 235 -12.98 -52.98 3.43
CA SER A 235 -12.69 -51.56 3.64
C SER A 235 -11.45 -51.31 4.52
N LEU A 236 -10.89 -50.11 4.38
CA LEU A 236 -9.81 -49.56 5.20
C LEU A 236 -10.29 -48.23 5.81
N ARG A 237 -9.91 -47.92 7.05
CA ARG A 237 -10.28 -46.68 7.73
C ARG A 237 -9.14 -46.14 8.60
N ILE A 238 -8.72 -44.91 8.33
CA ILE A 238 -7.72 -44.20 9.15
C ILE A 238 -8.43 -43.54 10.34
N LYS A 239 -7.94 -43.73 11.57
CA LYS A 239 -8.47 -43.01 12.76
C LYS A 239 -8.09 -41.52 12.72
N SER A 240 -8.98 -40.65 13.19
CA SER A 240 -8.73 -39.20 13.26
C SER A 240 -8.28 -38.81 14.66
N SER A 241 -7.23 -37.99 14.76
CA SER A 241 -7.03 -37.12 15.92
C SER A 241 -8.01 -35.93 15.87
N ALA A 242 -8.18 -35.25 17.01
CA ALA A 242 -8.79 -33.92 17.09
C ALA A 242 -7.72 -32.81 17.22
N GLU A 243 -6.55 -33.14 17.78
CA GLU A 243 -5.40 -32.25 17.93
C GLU A 243 -4.44 -32.36 16.73
N PRO A 244 -3.71 -31.28 16.39
CA PRO A 244 -2.71 -31.28 15.33
C PRO A 244 -1.46 -32.06 15.75
N LEU A 245 -0.79 -32.67 14.77
CA LEU A 245 0.45 -33.42 14.97
C LEU A 245 1.61 -32.46 15.30
N GLN A 246 2.33 -32.71 16.40
CA GLN A 246 3.49 -31.92 16.82
C GLN A 246 4.73 -32.27 16.00
N CYS A 247 5.51 -31.27 15.61
CA CYS A 247 6.73 -31.51 14.83
C CYS A 247 7.85 -32.15 15.67
N ASP A 248 8.74 -32.87 14.99
CA ASP A 248 9.87 -33.60 15.57
C ASP A 248 9.45 -34.76 16.52
N THR A 249 8.24 -35.32 16.34
CA THR A 249 7.69 -36.42 17.18
C THR A 249 7.28 -37.66 16.37
N ASP A 250 7.43 -38.86 16.96
CA ASP A 250 6.90 -40.14 16.48
C ASP A 250 5.41 -40.28 16.84
N THR A 251 4.49 -39.98 15.94
CA THR A 251 3.04 -40.18 16.20
C THR A 251 2.54 -41.52 15.65
N PRO A 252 1.88 -42.38 16.45
CA PRO A 252 1.27 -43.62 15.95
C PRO A 252 -0.02 -43.35 15.18
N ILE A 253 -0.12 -43.86 13.95
CA ILE A 253 -1.30 -43.76 13.08
C ILE A 253 -1.98 -45.14 13.01
N SER A 254 -3.22 -45.23 13.48
CA SER A 254 -4.05 -46.45 13.43
C SER A 254 -4.85 -46.56 12.13
N ILE A 255 -4.79 -47.76 11.53
CA ILE A 255 -5.58 -48.20 10.38
C ILE A 255 -6.45 -49.37 10.82
N GLN A 256 -7.76 -49.22 10.72
CA GLN A 256 -8.72 -50.31 10.89
C GLN A 256 -8.95 -50.97 9.53
N TYR A 257 -9.00 -52.29 9.48
CA TYR A 257 -9.24 -53.07 8.27
C TYR A 257 -10.36 -54.08 8.47
N VAL A 258 -11.17 -54.26 7.44
CA VAL A 258 -12.21 -55.29 7.35
C VAL A 258 -12.14 -55.90 5.97
N PHE A 259 -11.90 -57.20 5.87
CA PHE A 259 -11.87 -57.94 4.61
C PHE A 259 -12.97 -59.01 4.62
N THR A 260 -13.80 -59.06 3.57
CA THR A 260 -14.99 -59.93 3.51
C THR A 260 -15.13 -60.59 2.14
N GLY A 261 -15.33 -61.92 2.12
CA GLY A 261 -15.55 -62.70 0.90
C GLY A 261 -14.29 -63.19 0.19
N GLU A 262 -13.10 -62.94 0.77
CA GLU A 262 -11.80 -63.34 0.26
C GLU A 262 -11.39 -64.74 0.77
N THR A 263 -10.52 -65.43 0.02
CA THR A 263 -9.86 -66.66 0.47
C THR A 263 -8.35 -66.44 0.52
N PHE A 264 -7.79 -66.41 1.73
CA PHE A 264 -6.39 -66.05 1.95
C PHE A 264 -5.47 -67.27 1.89
N ASN A 265 -4.45 -67.19 1.04
CA ASN A 265 -3.39 -68.19 0.88
C ASN A 265 -2.18 -67.92 1.80
N THR A 266 -2.22 -66.86 2.60
CA THR A 266 -1.15 -66.37 3.48
C THR A 266 -1.71 -65.93 4.82
N ASP A 267 -0.91 -66.05 5.89
CA ASP A 267 -1.32 -65.67 7.25
C ASP A 267 -1.17 -64.15 7.54
N SER A 268 -0.92 -63.37 6.50
CA SER A 268 -0.93 -61.91 6.52
C SER A 268 -1.28 -61.34 5.15
N LEU A 269 -1.93 -60.18 5.13
CA LEU A 269 -2.09 -59.34 3.95
C LEU A 269 -1.32 -58.02 4.13
N ASP A 270 -0.71 -57.52 3.06
CA ASP A 270 0.05 -56.27 3.09
C ASP A 270 -0.88 -55.05 2.88
N ILE A 271 -0.85 -54.11 3.81
CA ILE A 271 -1.45 -52.77 3.68
C ILE A 271 -0.31 -51.78 3.46
N ILE A 272 -0.31 -51.11 2.32
CA ILE A 272 0.69 -50.11 1.95
C ILE A 272 0.19 -48.73 2.37
N TYR A 273 1.06 -47.91 2.94
CA TYR A 273 0.78 -46.51 3.25
C TYR A 273 1.72 -45.58 2.47
N MET A 274 1.23 -44.37 2.19
CA MET A 274 2.00 -43.25 1.65
C MET A 274 1.60 -41.98 2.39
N VAL A 275 2.59 -41.13 2.70
CA VAL A 275 2.42 -39.89 3.45
C VAL A 275 2.90 -38.75 2.57
N LEU A 276 2.01 -37.81 2.27
CA LEU A 276 2.23 -36.71 1.34
C LEU A 276 2.10 -35.36 2.03
N SER A 277 2.92 -34.40 1.63
CA SER A 277 2.69 -32.98 1.92
C SER A 277 3.25 -32.13 0.78
N LYS A 278 2.66 -30.96 0.54
CA LYS A 278 3.07 -29.97 -0.48
C LYS A 278 3.16 -30.48 -1.93
N GLY A 279 2.67 -31.70 -2.20
CA GLY A 279 2.69 -32.36 -3.51
C GLY A 279 3.74 -33.47 -3.66
N GLU A 280 4.55 -33.74 -2.63
CA GLU A 280 5.58 -34.78 -2.64
C GLU A 280 5.21 -35.94 -1.70
N ILE A 281 5.67 -37.15 -2.03
CA ILE A 281 5.60 -38.33 -1.15
C ILE A 281 6.84 -38.29 -0.25
N LEU A 282 6.64 -38.10 1.06
CA LEU A 282 7.72 -37.97 2.03
C LEU A 282 8.11 -39.32 2.64
N HIS A 283 7.11 -40.17 2.90
CA HIS A 283 7.32 -41.54 3.39
C HIS A 283 6.33 -42.51 2.73
N ASP A 284 6.80 -43.72 2.46
CA ASP A 284 5.99 -44.89 2.12
C ASP A 284 6.37 -46.08 3.03
N GLY A 285 5.57 -47.14 2.99
CA GLY A 285 5.89 -48.38 3.69
C GLY A 285 4.73 -49.37 3.74
N THR A 286 4.97 -50.53 4.34
CA THR A 286 4.02 -51.65 4.37
C THR A 286 3.81 -52.15 5.80
N VAL A 287 2.56 -52.32 6.19
CA VAL A 287 2.14 -52.90 7.47
C VAL A 287 1.38 -54.20 7.21
N LYS A 288 1.73 -55.25 7.94
CA LYS A 288 1.11 -56.58 7.77
C LYS A 288 -0.15 -56.69 8.62
N ALA A 289 -1.30 -56.74 7.98
CA ALA A 289 -2.55 -57.11 8.60
C ALA A 289 -2.56 -58.64 8.87
N PRO A 290 -2.69 -59.10 10.12
CA PRO A 290 -2.80 -60.53 10.40
C PRO A 290 -4.14 -61.08 9.88
N VAL A 291 -4.06 -62.20 9.17
CA VAL A 291 -5.23 -62.87 8.56
C VAL A 291 -5.05 -64.38 8.76
N ARG A 292 -6.12 -65.17 8.84
CA ARG A 292 -6.01 -66.63 8.99
C ARG A 292 -6.34 -67.34 7.69
N THR A 293 -5.49 -68.28 7.31
CA THR A 293 -5.74 -69.24 6.22
C THR A 293 -7.12 -69.89 6.38
N ASN A 294 -7.84 -70.02 5.25
CA ASN A 294 -9.21 -70.55 5.15
C ASN A 294 -10.33 -69.79 5.91
N GLN A 295 -10.11 -68.58 6.43
CA GLN A 295 -11.22 -67.71 6.88
C GLN A 295 -11.75 -66.84 5.73
N THR A 296 -13.07 -66.68 5.66
CA THR A 296 -13.79 -65.89 4.64
C THR A 296 -14.06 -64.44 5.04
N ALA A 297 -13.71 -64.07 6.27
CA ALA A 297 -13.73 -62.70 6.76
C ALA A 297 -12.59 -62.51 7.78
N ALA A 298 -11.99 -61.32 7.80
CA ALA A 298 -10.96 -60.92 8.75
C ALA A 298 -11.11 -59.43 9.09
N GLU A 299 -11.04 -59.11 10.37
CA GLU A 299 -11.13 -57.74 10.89
C GLU A 299 -10.00 -57.48 11.89
N GLY A 300 -9.58 -56.23 12.01
CA GLY A 300 -8.57 -55.86 12.99
C GLY A 300 -8.11 -54.40 12.88
N GLU A 301 -7.08 -54.09 13.65
CA GLU A 301 -6.43 -52.79 13.66
C GLU A 301 -4.91 -52.99 13.63
N VAL A 302 -4.24 -52.24 12.77
CA VAL A 302 -2.77 -52.14 12.71
C VAL A 302 -2.37 -50.69 12.85
N SER A 303 -1.12 -50.43 13.22
CA SER A 303 -0.59 -49.07 13.30
C SER A 303 0.85 -48.98 12.85
N PHE A 304 1.23 -47.85 12.26
CA PHE A 304 2.62 -47.48 11.99
C PHE A 304 2.99 -46.22 12.76
N LYS A 305 4.29 -45.97 12.94
CA LYS A 305 4.79 -44.71 13.48
C LYS A 305 5.10 -43.75 12.33
N LEU A 306 4.60 -42.52 12.43
CA LEU A 306 4.92 -41.42 11.53
C LEU A 306 5.87 -40.44 12.25
N PRO A 307 7.15 -40.33 11.85
CA PRO A 307 8.01 -39.25 12.32
C PRO A 307 7.57 -37.94 11.66
N VAL A 308 6.99 -37.02 12.43
CA VAL A 308 6.37 -35.79 11.92
C VAL A 308 7.45 -34.74 11.62
N SER A 309 7.87 -34.65 10.36
CA SER A 309 8.95 -33.74 9.95
C SER A 309 8.47 -32.31 9.68
N THR A 310 9.40 -31.36 9.71
CA THR A 310 9.19 -29.95 9.31
C THR A 310 8.74 -29.77 7.85
N GLU A 311 8.92 -30.77 6.97
CA GLU A 311 8.34 -30.74 5.61
C GLU A 311 6.83 -30.95 5.63
N MET A 312 6.29 -31.65 6.64
CA MET A 312 4.86 -31.88 6.81
C MET A 312 4.10 -30.68 7.41
N ALA A 313 4.80 -29.59 7.77
CA ALA A 313 4.22 -28.46 8.49
C ALA A 313 3.01 -27.82 7.76
N SER A 314 2.03 -27.39 8.57
CA SER A 314 0.64 -27.02 8.24
C SER A 314 -0.35 -28.19 7.98
N TYR A 315 -0.11 -29.07 7.00
CA TYR A 315 -1.00 -30.19 6.67
C TYR A 315 -0.23 -31.39 6.11
N VAL A 316 -0.73 -32.59 6.39
CA VAL A 316 -0.24 -33.85 5.82
C VAL A 316 -1.40 -34.73 5.37
N ASP A 317 -1.28 -35.35 4.20
CA ASP A 317 -2.25 -36.29 3.66
C ASP A 317 -1.72 -37.72 3.80
N ILE A 318 -2.46 -38.59 4.47
CA ILE A 318 -2.14 -40.01 4.59
C ILE A 318 -3.05 -40.81 3.67
N LEU A 319 -2.43 -41.63 2.82
CA LEU A 319 -3.04 -42.58 1.91
C LEU A 319 -2.73 -43.99 2.39
N VAL A 320 -3.74 -44.86 2.43
CA VAL A 320 -3.56 -46.30 2.70
C VAL A 320 -4.27 -47.11 1.63
N TYR A 321 -3.64 -48.18 1.13
CA TYR A 321 -4.23 -49.07 0.15
C TYR A 321 -3.79 -50.53 0.35
N SER A 322 -4.58 -51.46 -0.17
CA SER A 322 -4.28 -52.89 -0.13
C SER A 322 -4.87 -53.59 -1.35
N VAL A 323 -4.20 -54.64 -1.81
CA VAL A 323 -4.65 -55.47 -2.95
C VAL A 323 -5.13 -56.81 -2.39
N LEU A 324 -6.41 -57.11 -2.61
CA LEU A 324 -7.03 -58.35 -2.15
C LEU A 324 -6.69 -59.54 -3.09
N PRO A 325 -6.78 -60.79 -2.61
CA PRO A 325 -6.67 -61.99 -3.46
C PRO A 325 -7.63 -62.01 -4.66
N SER A 326 -8.78 -61.32 -4.57
CA SER A 326 -9.74 -61.10 -5.66
C SER A 326 -9.33 -60.06 -6.72
N GLU A 327 -8.06 -59.66 -6.77
CA GLU A 327 -7.51 -58.58 -7.62
C GLU A 327 -8.13 -57.18 -7.37
N MET A 328 -8.92 -57.03 -6.31
CA MET A 328 -9.58 -55.79 -5.93
C MET A 328 -8.64 -54.87 -5.14
N VAL A 329 -8.52 -53.61 -5.56
CA VAL A 329 -7.77 -52.59 -4.83
C VAL A 329 -8.70 -51.83 -3.89
N LEU A 330 -8.37 -51.82 -2.60
CA LEU A 330 -8.96 -50.93 -1.59
C LEU A 330 -8.04 -49.73 -1.39
N ALA A 331 -8.58 -48.52 -1.27
CA ALA A 331 -7.82 -47.34 -0.87
C ALA A 331 -8.67 -46.41 0.02
N GLU A 332 -8.03 -45.70 0.93
CA GLU A 332 -8.62 -44.67 1.79
C GLU A 332 -7.62 -43.51 2.00
N SER A 333 -8.12 -42.28 2.15
CA SER A 333 -7.29 -41.06 2.26
C SER A 333 -7.78 -40.13 3.37
N LYS A 334 -6.87 -39.65 4.23
CA LYS A 334 -7.18 -38.74 5.34
C LYS A 334 -6.14 -37.61 5.46
N GLN A 335 -6.62 -36.37 5.37
CA GLN A 335 -5.84 -35.20 5.74
C GLN A 335 -5.82 -35.01 7.26
N LEU A 336 -4.65 -34.70 7.81
CA LEU A 336 -4.40 -34.34 9.21
C LEU A 336 -3.73 -32.97 9.28
N GLN A 337 -4.02 -32.21 10.34
CA GLN A 337 -3.35 -30.94 10.61
C GLN A 337 -2.03 -31.18 11.34
N THR A 338 -1.02 -30.37 11.04
CA THR A 338 0.30 -30.41 11.68
C THR A 338 0.64 -29.04 12.24
N GLU A 339 1.57 -28.99 13.17
CA GLU A 339 2.11 -27.74 13.70
C GLU A 339 2.79 -26.90 12.60
N LYS A 340 2.77 -25.57 12.77
CA LYS A 340 3.38 -24.59 11.85
C LYS A 340 4.84 -24.33 12.19
N CYS A 341 5.63 -25.40 12.23
CA CYS A 341 7.04 -25.38 12.61
C CYS A 341 7.97 -25.01 11.44
N PHE A 342 9.11 -24.37 11.74
CA PHE A 342 10.16 -24.03 10.77
C PHE A 342 11.42 -24.87 11.00
N ARG A 343 12.20 -25.11 9.92
CA ARG A 343 13.50 -25.83 10.01
C ARG A 343 14.55 -25.02 10.77
N ASN A 344 14.69 -23.75 10.42
CA ASN A 344 15.55 -22.84 11.15
C ASN A 344 14.78 -22.34 12.38
N LYS A 345 15.14 -22.80 13.58
CA LYS A 345 14.49 -22.40 14.83
C LYS A 345 15.11 -21.09 15.29
N VAL A 346 14.46 -19.97 14.92
CA VAL A 346 14.94 -18.62 15.21
C VAL A 346 14.30 -18.09 16.49
N SER A 347 15.11 -17.56 17.39
CA SER A 347 14.66 -16.77 18.54
C SER A 347 15.45 -15.47 18.65
N VAL A 348 14.80 -14.45 19.19
CA VAL A 348 15.28 -13.07 19.25
C VAL A 348 14.85 -12.48 20.59
N GLN A 349 15.74 -11.79 21.30
CA GLN A 349 15.45 -11.21 22.61
C GLN A 349 16.27 -9.95 22.89
N PHE A 350 15.62 -8.89 23.37
CA PHE A 350 16.30 -7.69 23.89
C PHE A 350 16.85 -7.93 25.30
N SER A 351 18.06 -7.44 25.56
CA SER A 351 18.78 -7.65 26.81
C SER A 351 19.32 -6.32 27.36
N PRO A 352 18.53 -5.55 28.15
CA PRO A 352 17.21 -5.88 28.73
C PRO A 352 15.99 -5.57 27.83
N PRO A 353 14.81 -6.20 28.08
CA PRO A 353 13.57 -5.99 27.32
C PRO A 353 12.74 -4.78 27.77
N LYS A 354 12.97 -4.30 28.99
CA LYS A 354 12.67 -2.91 29.34
C LYS A 354 13.97 -2.16 29.21
N ALA A 355 13.99 -1.24 28.27
CA ALA A 355 15.12 -0.37 28.04
C ALA A 355 14.67 1.06 28.25
N VAL A 356 15.62 1.94 28.08
CA VAL A 356 15.40 3.34 28.36
C VAL A 356 16.14 4.22 27.37
N PRO A 357 15.67 5.46 27.23
CA PRO A 357 16.18 6.35 26.20
C PRO A 357 17.71 6.49 26.32
N GLY A 358 18.42 6.57 25.19
CA GLY A 358 19.87 6.76 25.09
C GLY A 358 20.73 5.59 25.61
N GLU A 359 20.11 4.52 26.11
CA GLU A 359 20.79 3.37 26.70
C GLU A 359 21.47 2.51 25.63
N LYS A 360 22.62 1.92 25.96
CA LYS A 360 23.23 0.87 25.14
C LYS A 360 22.64 -0.48 25.51
N ASN A 361 22.06 -1.17 24.54
CA ASN A 361 21.35 -2.44 24.68
C ASN A 361 21.79 -3.38 23.55
N SER A 362 21.48 -4.67 23.66
CA SER A 362 21.74 -5.65 22.60
C SER A 362 20.54 -6.54 22.32
N LEU A 363 20.39 -6.90 21.04
CA LEU A 363 19.48 -7.93 20.59
C LEU A 363 20.27 -9.24 20.48
N GLN A 364 19.92 -10.19 21.33
CA GLN A 364 20.38 -11.56 21.26
C GLN A 364 19.59 -12.27 20.16
N LEU A 365 20.29 -12.86 19.21
CA LEU A 365 19.76 -13.56 18.05
C LEU A 365 20.31 -14.99 18.06
N SER A 366 19.42 -15.98 18.10
CA SER A 366 19.78 -17.39 17.99
C SER A 366 19.09 -18.03 16.79
N ALA A 367 19.86 -18.73 15.95
CA ALA A 367 19.42 -19.43 14.76
C ALA A 367 20.42 -20.54 14.41
N GLN A 368 20.20 -21.28 13.32
CA GLN A 368 21.21 -22.23 12.84
C GLN A 368 22.54 -21.52 12.49
N PRO A 369 23.72 -22.11 12.79
CA PRO A 369 25.01 -21.57 12.38
C PRO A 369 25.10 -21.28 10.88
N GLY A 370 25.68 -20.13 10.51
CA GLY A 370 25.76 -19.67 9.12
C GLY A 370 24.43 -19.15 8.55
N SER A 371 23.44 -18.85 9.40
CA SER A 371 22.20 -18.17 8.96
C SER A 371 22.46 -16.69 8.68
N LEU A 372 21.86 -16.16 7.62
CA LEU A 372 21.73 -14.72 7.38
C LEU A 372 20.33 -14.27 7.83
N CYS A 373 20.25 -13.33 8.75
CA CYS A 373 19.00 -12.89 9.37
C CYS A 373 18.68 -11.42 9.06
N GLY A 374 17.46 -11.17 8.60
CA GLY A 374 16.91 -9.81 8.46
C GLY A 374 16.26 -9.37 9.77
N LEU A 375 16.64 -8.17 10.23
CA LEU A 375 16.20 -7.59 11.50
C LEU A 375 15.50 -6.24 11.26
N SER A 376 14.30 -6.10 11.82
CA SER A 376 13.49 -4.87 11.82
C SER A 376 12.92 -4.62 13.21
N ALA A 377 12.88 -3.37 13.67
CA ALA A 377 12.04 -2.94 14.78
C ALA A 377 11.20 -1.70 14.42
N VAL A 378 9.92 -1.73 14.78
CA VAL A 378 8.91 -0.77 14.31
C VAL A 378 8.15 -0.21 15.52
N ASP A 379 7.94 1.10 15.55
CA ASP A 379 7.18 1.77 16.61
C ASP A 379 5.71 1.26 16.61
N GLN A 380 5.18 0.87 17.77
CA GLN A 380 3.78 0.42 17.94
C GLN A 380 2.77 1.37 17.29
N SER A 381 3.06 2.68 17.24
CA SER A 381 2.21 3.70 16.61
C SER A 381 2.02 3.50 15.09
N ILE A 382 2.93 2.81 14.39
CA ILE A 382 2.75 2.39 12.99
C ILE A 382 1.73 1.24 12.91
N PHE A 383 1.84 0.23 13.78
CA PHE A 383 0.86 -0.87 13.83
C PHE A 383 -0.55 -0.42 14.29
N ILE A 384 -0.64 0.68 15.06
CA ILE A 384 -1.90 1.36 15.39
C ILE A 384 -2.51 2.06 14.17
N MET A 385 -1.71 2.46 13.17
CA MET A 385 -2.18 3.03 11.91
C MET A 385 -2.51 1.96 10.86
N GLU A 386 -1.70 0.91 10.75
CA GLU A 386 -1.83 -0.13 9.71
C GLU A 386 -1.96 -1.54 10.31
N ALA A 387 -2.97 -1.72 11.15
CA ALA A 387 -3.25 -2.97 11.85
C ALA A 387 -3.34 -4.18 10.89
N GLY A 388 -2.70 -5.28 11.27
CA GLY A 388 -2.77 -6.54 10.54
C GLY A 388 -1.82 -6.68 9.34
N LYS A 389 -0.96 -5.70 9.03
CA LYS A 389 0.06 -5.85 7.95
C LYS A 389 1.25 -6.75 8.31
N ARG A 390 1.63 -6.83 9.61
CA ARG A 390 2.76 -7.61 10.18
C ARG A 390 3.09 -8.94 9.48
N LEU A 391 4.35 -9.28 9.29
CA LEU A 391 4.75 -10.64 8.91
C LEU A 391 4.40 -11.63 10.04
N ASP A 392 3.72 -12.73 9.68
CA ASP A 392 3.34 -13.78 10.64
C ASP A 392 3.43 -15.18 10.01
N ALA A 393 3.57 -16.21 10.84
CA ALA A 393 3.72 -17.59 10.36
C ALA A 393 2.50 -18.09 9.58
N GLN A 394 1.28 -17.64 9.90
CA GLN A 394 0.08 -18.03 9.17
C GLN A 394 0.06 -17.45 7.75
N LYS A 395 0.57 -16.22 7.55
CA LYS A 395 0.77 -15.66 6.20
C LYS A 395 1.77 -16.50 5.41
N ILE A 396 2.92 -16.84 5.98
CA ILE A 396 3.96 -17.64 5.32
C ILE A 396 3.44 -19.04 4.93
N PHE A 397 2.75 -19.72 5.85
CA PHE A 397 2.09 -21.00 5.55
C PHE A 397 0.82 -20.87 4.67
N SER A 398 0.37 -19.65 4.36
CA SER A 398 -0.68 -19.39 3.35
C SER A 398 -0.12 -18.99 1.97
N LEU A 399 1.12 -18.50 1.92
CA LEU A 399 1.89 -18.30 0.68
C LEU A 399 2.45 -19.63 0.15
N SER A 400 2.73 -20.58 1.05
CA SER A 400 2.99 -21.97 0.68
C SER A 400 1.84 -22.49 -0.18
N TRP A 401 2.15 -22.95 -1.40
CA TRP A 401 1.13 -23.26 -2.39
C TRP A 401 0.11 -24.27 -1.85
N ARG A 402 -1.17 -23.87 -1.79
CA ARG A 402 -2.27 -24.82 -1.65
C ARG A 402 -2.26 -25.69 -2.89
N SER A 403 -1.83 -26.94 -2.75
CA SER A 403 -1.82 -27.92 -3.83
C SER A 403 -3.19 -27.93 -4.52
N TYR A 404 -3.19 -27.72 -5.83
CA TYR A 404 -4.42 -27.64 -6.61
C TYR A 404 -4.88 -29.08 -6.92
N TYR A 405 -5.45 -29.75 -5.90
CA TYR A 405 -5.71 -31.19 -5.91
C TYR A 405 -6.65 -31.61 -7.07
N GLY A 406 -6.02 -32.10 -8.13
CA GLY A 406 -6.65 -32.67 -9.31
C GLY A 406 -5.59 -32.87 -10.39
N VAL A 407 -5.53 -34.08 -10.95
CA VAL A 407 -4.68 -34.38 -12.11
C VAL A 407 -5.06 -33.41 -13.25
N PRO A 408 -4.11 -32.65 -13.84
CA PRO A 408 -4.43 -31.70 -14.89
C PRO A 408 -5.13 -32.37 -16.08
N TYR A 409 -6.13 -31.71 -16.66
CA TYR A 409 -6.94 -32.28 -17.75
C TYR A 409 -6.13 -32.74 -18.98
N GLN A 410 -4.90 -32.24 -19.13
CA GLN A 410 -3.94 -32.60 -20.19
C GLN A 410 -3.28 -33.97 -20.00
N VAL A 411 -3.32 -34.52 -18.78
CA VAL A 411 -2.76 -35.83 -18.38
C VAL A 411 -3.79 -36.73 -17.70
N GLN A 412 -5.06 -36.33 -17.69
CA GLN A 412 -6.18 -37.17 -17.27
C GLN A 412 -6.53 -38.17 -18.39
N ASP A 413 -6.62 -39.45 -18.07
CA ASP A 413 -6.95 -40.48 -19.06
C ASP A 413 -8.43 -40.43 -19.45
N ASP A 414 -8.70 -40.66 -20.74
CA ASP A 414 -10.03 -40.68 -21.33
C ASP A 414 -11.03 -41.52 -20.53
N PHE A 415 -12.30 -41.14 -20.59
CA PHE A 415 -13.35 -41.81 -19.84
C PHE A 415 -13.88 -43.03 -20.61
N ASP A 416 -13.50 -44.23 -20.19
CA ASP A 416 -14.19 -45.45 -20.60
C ASP A 416 -15.67 -45.40 -20.14
N CYS A 417 -16.58 -45.35 -21.12
CA CYS A 417 -18.01 -45.28 -20.86
C CYS A 417 -18.69 -46.64 -21.01
N LEU A 418 -19.60 -46.96 -20.09
CA LEU A 418 -20.33 -48.22 -20.12
C LEU A 418 -21.41 -48.22 -21.22
N HIS A 419 -21.24 -49.06 -22.25
CA HIS A 419 -22.21 -49.26 -23.32
C HIS A 419 -23.39 -50.14 -22.87
N LEU A 420 -24.56 -49.55 -22.64
CA LEU A 420 -25.77 -50.28 -22.23
C LEU A 420 -26.63 -50.70 -23.42
N ARG A 421 -26.96 -52.01 -23.52
CA ARG A 421 -28.03 -52.52 -24.41
C ARG A 421 -29.39 -52.47 -23.71
N SER A 422 -30.45 -52.34 -24.50
CA SER A 422 -31.78 -51.93 -24.03
C SER A 422 -32.52 -53.00 -23.20
N ARG A 423 -32.40 -52.95 -21.86
CA ARG A 423 -33.49 -53.40 -20.94
C ARG A 423 -33.41 -52.92 -19.48
N ARG A 424 -33.30 -51.60 -19.26
CA ARG A 424 -33.82 -50.87 -18.06
C ARG A 424 -33.65 -49.36 -18.27
N TYR A 425 -34.57 -48.56 -17.72
CA TYR A 425 -34.36 -47.12 -17.53
C TYR A 425 -33.62 -46.94 -16.21
N THR A 426 -32.46 -46.28 -16.24
CA THR A 426 -31.64 -46.02 -15.05
C THR A 426 -31.49 -44.51 -14.91
N VAL A 427 -31.94 -43.97 -13.78
CA VAL A 427 -31.67 -42.57 -13.42
C VAL A 427 -30.16 -42.40 -13.25
N PRO A 428 -29.52 -41.34 -13.78
CA PRO A 428 -28.10 -41.09 -13.52
C PRO A 428 -27.88 -41.00 -12.00
N ILE A 429 -26.92 -41.77 -11.48
CA ILE A 429 -26.72 -41.92 -10.04
C ILE A 429 -26.36 -40.56 -9.42
N SER A 430 -27.23 -40.09 -8.53
CA SER A 430 -27.09 -38.78 -7.91
C SER A 430 -25.95 -38.75 -6.90
N SER A 431 -24.91 -37.95 -7.20
CA SER A 431 -24.09 -37.22 -6.22
C SER A 431 -23.52 -37.99 -5.01
N SER A 432 -23.31 -39.30 -5.12
CA SER A 432 -22.51 -40.03 -4.12
C SER A 432 -21.04 -39.64 -4.30
N PRO A 433 -20.30 -39.32 -3.22
CA PRO A 433 -18.87 -39.11 -3.32
C PRO A 433 -18.18 -40.35 -3.90
N ARG A 434 -17.11 -40.11 -4.66
CA ARG A 434 -16.35 -41.18 -5.34
C ARG A 434 -15.56 -41.98 -4.30
N ASN A 435 -15.88 -43.27 -4.20
CA ASN A 435 -15.26 -44.24 -3.30
C ASN A 435 -14.69 -45.45 -4.07
N ASP A 436 -14.31 -45.27 -5.34
CA ASP A 436 -13.42 -46.19 -6.03
C ASP A 436 -11.96 -45.83 -5.75
N ALA A 437 -11.06 -46.81 -5.78
CA ALA A 437 -9.67 -46.56 -5.37
C ALA A 437 -9.01 -45.45 -6.21
N ASN A 438 -9.26 -45.38 -7.52
CA ASN A 438 -8.70 -44.35 -8.40
C ASN A 438 -9.05 -42.93 -7.95
N SER A 439 -10.28 -42.65 -7.52
CA SER A 439 -10.64 -41.31 -7.05
C SER A 439 -9.99 -40.95 -5.70
N VAL A 440 -9.57 -41.92 -4.89
CA VAL A 440 -8.76 -41.69 -3.68
C VAL A 440 -7.38 -41.15 -4.08
N PHE A 441 -6.74 -41.75 -5.09
CA PHE A 441 -5.46 -41.27 -5.64
C PHE A 441 -5.62 -39.91 -6.37
N GLU A 442 -6.65 -39.74 -7.21
CA GLU A 442 -6.94 -38.46 -7.90
C GLU A 442 -7.12 -37.29 -6.93
N ARG A 443 -7.80 -37.52 -5.78
CA ARG A 443 -7.98 -36.50 -4.72
C ARG A 443 -6.66 -36.04 -4.09
N LEU A 444 -5.60 -36.82 -4.18
CA LEU A 444 -4.27 -36.50 -3.67
C LEU A 444 -3.32 -36.02 -4.78
N GLY A 445 -3.82 -35.83 -6.00
CA GLY A 445 -3.01 -35.43 -7.16
C GLY A 445 -2.18 -36.55 -7.78
N LEU A 446 -2.33 -37.79 -7.31
CA LEU A 446 -1.59 -38.94 -7.81
C LEU A 446 -2.25 -39.54 -9.06
N LYS A 447 -1.42 -39.91 -10.04
CA LYS A 447 -1.83 -40.73 -11.20
C LYS A 447 -1.27 -42.14 -11.05
N VAL A 448 -2.14 -43.15 -11.11
CA VAL A 448 -1.78 -44.56 -10.92
C VAL A 448 -1.71 -45.29 -12.26
N ALA A 449 -0.59 -45.94 -12.54
CA ALA A 449 -0.47 -46.96 -13.58
C ALA A 449 -0.58 -48.35 -12.90
N SER A 450 -1.53 -49.17 -13.33
CA SER A 450 -1.76 -50.51 -12.79
C SER A 450 -2.33 -51.44 -13.85
N ASN A 451 -2.07 -52.74 -13.70
CA ASN A 451 -2.71 -53.82 -14.46
C ASN A 451 -4.04 -54.28 -13.84
N LEU A 452 -4.47 -53.69 -12.71
CA LEU A 452 -5.69 -54.04 -11.98
C LEU A 452 -6.83 -53.03 -12.25
N TYR A 453 -8.07 -53.42 -11.98
CA TYR A 453 -9.24 -52.54 -12.15
C TYR A 453 -9.41 -51.56 -10.97
N VAL A 454 -8.68 -50.43 -11.04
CA VAL A 454 -8.65 -49.39 -9.97
C VAL A 454 -9.75 -48.32 -10.14
N ARG A 455 -10.26 -48.12 -11.37
CA ARG A 455 -11.18 -47.03 -11.78
C ARG A 455 -12.56 -47.57 -12.17
N THR A 456 -13.63 -46.90 -11.76
CA THR A 456 -15.01 -47.17 -12.20
C THR A 456 -15.39 -46.31 -13.41
N PRO A 457 -16.20 -46.82 -14.36
CA PRO A 457 -16.59 -46.06 -15.56
C PRO A 457 -17.53 -44.91 -15.20
N LEU A 458 -17.06 -43.68 -15.41
CA LEU A 458 -17.73 -42.44 -14.96
C LEU A 458 -18.81 -41.93 -15.92
N CYS A 459 -18.99 -42.57 -17.07
CA CYS A 459 -19.96 -42.19 -18.10
C CYS A 459 -20.72 -43.39 -18.66
N ILE A 460 -21.90 -43.12 -19.21
CA ILE A 460 -22.75 -44.09 -19.89
C ILE A 460 -22.99 -43.56 -21.30
N ILE A 461 -22.54 -44.28 -22.34
CA ILE A 461 -22.93 -43.95 -23.72
C ILE A 461 -24.33 -44.51 -23.95
N PHE A 462 -25.34 -43.64 -23.79
CA PHE A 462 -26.72 -43.94 -24.15
C PHE A 462 -27.09 -43.22 -25.44
N ARG A 463 -27.34 -44.00 -26.50
CA ARG A 463 -27.67 -43.50 -27.85
C ARG A 463 -26.66 -42.50 -28.47
N GLY A 464 -25.42 -42.47 -27.97
CA GLY A 464 -24.33 -41.64 -28.50
C GLY A 464 -23.97 -40.40 -27.68
N ASN A 465 -24.67 -40.11 -26.58
CA ASN A 465 -24.43 -38.92 -25.75
C ASN A 465 -23.75 -39.26 -24.41
N THR A 466 -22.98 -38.30 -23.87
CA THR A 466 -22.09 -38.42 -22.68
C THR A 466 -22.30 -37.23 -21.73
N TYR A 467 -22.14 -37.40 -20.40
CA TYR A 467 -22.50 -36.40 -19.36
C TYR A 467 -21.56 -36.44 -18.12
N SER A 468 -21.19 -35.29 -17.50
CA SER A 468 -20.39 -35.17 -16.24
C SER A 468 -20.43 -33.75 -15.60
N LEU A 469 -19.97 -33.53 -14.34
CA LEU A 469 -19.88 -32.20 -13.63
C LEU A 469 -18.89 -32.14 -12.41
N VAL A 470 -18.65 -30.96 -11.77
CA VAL A 470 -17.38 -30.59 -11.03
C VAL A 470 -17.49 -29.65 -9.77
N GLN A 471 -16.58 -29.81 -8.76
CA GLN A 471 -16.02 -28.91 -7.65
C GLN A 471 -16.83 -28.26 -6.46
N GLY A 472 -16.13 -28.01 -5.31
CA GLY A 472 -16.50 -27.16 -4.13
C GLY A 472 -15.62 -27.35 -2.84
N SER A 473 -15.44 -26.37 -1.91
CA SER A 473 -14.55 -26.48 -0.68
C SER A 473 -14.76 -25.45 0.50
N GLY A 474 -14.28 -25.70 1.75
CA GLY A 474 -14.11 -24.68 2.85
C GLY A 474 -14.02 -25.14 4.36
N GLY A 475 -13.43 -24.33 5.28
CA GLY A 475 -13.39 -24.51 6.79
C GLY A 475 -12.39 -23.60 7.61
N PRO A 476 -12.55 -23.26 8.94
CA PRO A 476 -11.57 -22.37 9.70
C PRO A 476 -11.34 -22.45 11.29
N ARG A 477 -10.12 -22.03 11.76
CA ARG A 477 -9.61 -21.49 13.11
C ARG A 477 -9.74 -22.29 14.45
N GLY A 478 -9.04 -21.98 15.58
CA GLY A 478 -7.74 -21.26 15.87
C GLY A 478 -7.58 -20.33 17.14
N GLN A 479 -6.39 -20.29 17.82
CA GLN A 479 -5.77 -19.27 18.77
C GLN A 479 -5.98 -19.35 20.34
N ALA A 480 -5.26 -18.66 21.29
CA ALA A 480 -3.81 -18.30 21.54
C ALA A 480 -3.56 -17.42 22.84
N GLY A 481 -2.35 -17.40 23.49
CA GLY A 481 -1.88 -16.45 24.58
C GLY A 481 -0.78 -17.01 25.56
N SER A 482 -0.09 -16.32 26.52
CA SER A 482 0.21 -14.88 26.85
C SER A 482 1.22 -14.67 28.07
N HIS A 483 1.91 -13.50 28.20
CA HIS A 483 2.74 -12.94 29.36
C HIS A 483 4.13 -13.58 29.72
N GLY A 484 5.10 -13.03 30.51
CA GLY A 484 5.43 -11.77 31.27
C GLY A 484 6.55 -12.04 32.35
N SER A 485 7.32 -11.18 33.08
CA SER A 485 7.76 -9.74 33.22
C SER A 485 9.00 -9.70 34.23
N ASP A 486 9.69 -8.66 34.80
CA ASP A 486 9.74 -7.15 34.82
C ASP A 486 11.05 -6.56 35.54
N PRO A 487 11.81 -5.54 35.02
CA PRO A 487 12.98 -4.86 35.70
C PRO A 487 13.12 -3.26 35.80
N SER A 488 13.91 -2.47 34.98
CA SER A 488 14.44 -1.06 35.35
C SER A 488 14.64 0.11 34.26
N GLN A 489 15.36 1.27 34.53
CA GLN A 489 15.22 2.64 33.85
C GLN A 489 16.42 3.72 33.80
N THR A 490 16.48 4.68 32.79
CA THR A 490 17.19 6.05 32.48
C THR A 490 17.77 6.32 31.00
N ILE A 491 17.86 7.44 30.20
CA ILE A 491 17.45 8.91 30.01
C ILE A 491 17.73 9.49 28.53
N ARG A 492 16.96 10.47 27.94
CA ARG A 492 16.69 10.73 26.46
C ARG A 492 17.40 11.77 25.51
N THR A 493 17.31 11.56 24.15
CA THR A 493 17.41 12.53 22.97
C THR A 493 16.69 12.33 21.55
N PHE A 494 16.93 11.28 20.73
CA PHE A 494 16.63 11.00 19.28
C PHE A 494 15.31 10.22 18.93
N PHE A 495 14.58 10.60 17.85
CA PHE A 495 13.23 10.04 17.54
C PHE A 495 13.01 9.56 16.06
N PRO A 496 13.16 8.26 15.74
CA PRO A 496 12.84 7.67 14.43
C PRO A 496 11.42 7.04 14.36
N GLU A 497 11.02 6.56 13.16
CA GLU A 497 9.75 5.82 12.92
C GLU A 497 9.98 4.29 12.80
N THR A 498 10.96 3.88 11.99
CA THR A 498 11.52 2.51 11.95
C THR A 498 12.94 2.57 12.50
N TRP A 499 13.34 1.56 13.27
CA TRP A 499 14.65 1.47 13.92
C TRP A 499 15.19 0.04 13.82
N ILE A 500 16.50 -0.11 13.55
CA ILE A 500 17.10 -1.37 13.07
C ILE A 500 16.48 -1.77 11.72
N TRP A 501 17.28 -1.79 10.66
CA TRP A 501 16.88 -2.28 9.34
C TRP A 501 18.10 -2.88 8.65
N GLU A 502 18.53 -4.03 9.18
CA GLU A 502 19.89 -4.55 8.98
C GLU A 502 19.89 -6.06 8.73
N LEU A 503 20.98 -6.55 8.15
CA LEU A 503 21.26 -7.98 8.00
C LEU A 503 22.34 -8.38 8.99
N ALA A 504 22.10 -9.43 9.77
CA ALA A 504 23.05 -10.00 10.72
C ALA A 504 23.40 -11.44 10.33
N GLU A 505 24.69 -11.77 10.31
CA GLU A 505 25.18 -13.13 10.13
C GLU A 505 25.31 -13.83 11.50
N VAL A 506 24.78 -15.05 11.60
CA VAL A 506 24.90 -15.89 12.79
C VAL A 506 26.13 -16.79 12.65
N GLY A 507 27.10 -16.60 13.54
CA GLY A 507 28.38 -17.32 13.51
C GLY A 507 28.27 -18.81 13.80
N GLU A 508 29.42 -19.50 13.82
CA GLU A 508 29.51 -20.96 14.03
C GLU A 508 28.92 -21.44 15.37
N SER A 509 28.76 -20.53 16.35
CA SER A 509 28.10 -20.74 17.64
C SER A 509 26.58 -20.91 17.58
N GLY A 510 25.90 -20.47 16.51
CA GLY A 510 24.43 -20.39 16.45
C GLY A 510 23.82 -19.22 17.25
N GLU A 511 24.66 -18.38 17.85
CA GLU A 511 24.27 -17.15 18.57
C GLU A 511 25.02 -15.93 18.03
N ALA A 512 24.33 -14.80 17.92
CA ALA A 512 24.88 -13.49 17.63
C ALA A 512 24.30 -12.44 18.59
N GLN A 513 25.07 -11.38 18.87
CA GLN A 513 24.59 -10.22 19.62
C GLN A 513 24.76 -8.96 18.76
N VAL A 514 23.67 -8.26 18.49
CA VAL A 514 23.67 -6.99 17.75
C VAL A 514 23.56 -5.84 18.76
N PRO A 515 24.61 -5.03 18.98
CA PRO A 515 24.57 -3.91 19.92
C PRO A 515 24.05 -2.63 19.27
N PHE A 516 23.25 -1.85 20.00
CA PHE A 516 22.71 -0.56 19.55
C PHE A 516 22.57 0.43 20.69
N THR A 517 22.28 1.68 20.33
CA THR A 517 21.76 2.70 21.25
C THR A 517 20.25 2.81 21.05
N VAL A 518 19.50 2.77 22.14
CA VAL A 518 18.03 2.76 22.15
C VAL A 518 17.49 4.14 21.77
N PRO A 519 16.46 4.25 20.89
CA PRO A 519 15.90 5.53 20.52
C PRO A 519 15.09 6.10 21.67
N ASP A 520 14.82 7.40 21.60
CA ASP A 520 14.39 8.18 22.74
C ASP A 520 12.88 8.46 22.78
N THR A 521 12.18 8.02 21.73
CA THR A 521 10.75 7.73 21.73
C THR A 521 10.48 6.68 22.83
N ILE A 522 9.76 6.96 23.92
CA ILE A 522 8.37 7.43 23.86
C ILE A 522 7.39 6.28 23.60
N THR A 523 7.86 5.05 23.39
CA THR A 523 7.06 4.00 22.74
C THR A 523 7.45 2.59 23.17
N THR A 524 6.71 1.62 22.64
CA THR A 524 7.12 0.22 22.56
C THR A 524 7.54 -0.07 21.11
N TRP A 525 8.76 -0.56 20.94
CA TRP A 525 9.26 -1.06 19.65
C TRP A 525 8.94 -2.54 19.55
N GLU A 526 8.36 -2.99 18.44
CA GLU A 526 8.18 -4.43 18.20
C GLU A 526 9.09 -4.92 17.09
N THR A 527 9.69 -6.10 17.28
CA THR A 527 10.53 -6.72 16.25
C THR A 527 9.74 -7.49 15.20
N GLU A 528 10.30 -7.50 13.99
CA GLU A 528 10.10 -8.54 12.99
C GLU A 528 11.49 -9.06 12.59
N ALA A 529 11.72 -10.37 12.73
CA ALA A 529 13.01 -10.98 12.43
C ALA A 529 12.83 -12.35 11.77
N PHE A 530 13.61 -12.61 10.73
CA PHE A 530 13.61 -13.89 10.01
C PHE A 530 15.01 -14.26 9.56
N CYS A 531 15.29 -15.55 9.43
CA CYS A 531 16.59 -16.06 9.03
C CYS A 531 16.50 -17.02 7.85
N LEU A 532 17.50 -16.96 6.98
CA LEU A 532 17.71 -17.85 5.85
C LEU A 532 18.98 -18.67 6.09
N SER A 533 18.87 -19.99 5.97
CA SER A 533 20.01 -20.94 5.99
C SER A 533 19.89 -21.91 4.80
N PRO A 534 20.96 -22.66 4.47
CA PRO A 534 20.88 -23.76 3.50
C PRO A 534 19.87 -24.86 3.86
N GLN A 535 19.45 -24.97 5.13
CA GLN A 535 18.39 -25.90 5.55
C GLN A 535 16.98 -25.30 5.45
N GLY A 536 16.87 -23.97 5.25
CA GLY A 536 15.62 -23.29 4.96
C GLY A 536 15.40 -22.00 5.75
N PHE A 537 14.16 -21.53 5.68
CA PHE A 537 13.67 -20.32 6.33
C PHE A 537 13.24 -20.57 7.78
N GLY A 538 13.34 -19.53 8.62
CA GLY A 538 12.68 -19.46 9.93
C GLY A 538 12.25 -18.03 10.28
N LEU A 539 11.11 -17.90 10.96
CA LEU A 539 10.57 -16.63 11.49
C LEU A 539 10.68 -16.63 13.02
N ALA A 540 11.21 -15.56 13.60
CA ALA A 540 11.19 -15.35 15.05
C ALA A 540 9.79 -14.92 15.53
N PRO A 541 9.37 -15.30 16.76
CA PRO A 541 8.18 -14.71 17.35
C PRO A 541 8.36 -13.21 17.62
N PRO A 542 7.28 -12.40 17.66
CA PRO A 542 7.32 -11.01 18.08
C PRO A 542 7.94 -10.83 19.46
N VAL A 543 8.86 -9.87 19.60
CA VAL A 543 9.35 -9.40 20.90
C VAL A 543 9.26 -7.88 20.98
N GLN A 544 8.96 -7.37 22.17
CA GLN A 544 8.74 -5.96 22.45
C GLN A 544 9.90 -5.38 23.27
N LEU A 545 10.35 -4.18 22.92
CA LEU A 545 11.19 -3.32 23.75
C LEU A 545 10.37 -2.11 24.20
N THR A 546 9.99 -2.06 25.48
CA THR A 546 9.34 -0.87 26.03
C THR A 546 10.39 0.14 26.48
N VAL A 547 10.31 1.37 25.94
CA VAL A 547 11.26 2.46 26.20
C VAL A 547 10.60 3.55 27.05
N PHE A 548 10.81 3.49 28.36
CA PHE A 548 10.03 4.30 29.32
C PHE A 548 10.84 4.90 30.48
N GLN A 549 10.75 6.22 30.60
CA GLN A 549 11.31 7.00 31.71
C GLN A 549 10.17 7.43 32.64
N PRO A 550 10.22 7.24 33.98
CA PRO A 550 9.09 7.55 34.87
C PRO A 550 8.79 9.04 35.04
N PHE A 551 9.80 9.89 34.90
CA PHE A 551 9.69 11.35 34.92
C PHE A 551 10.16 11.88 33.57
N PHE A 552 9.30 12.59 32.85
CA PHE A 552 9.67 13.16 31.55
C PHE A 552 8.83 14.37 31.16
N LEU A 553 9.37 15.13 30.21
CA LEU A 553 8.79 16.30 29.58
C LEU A 553 8.30 15.96 28.18
N GLU A 554 7.14 16.50 27.78
CA GLU A 554 6.67 16.47 26.40
C GLU A 554 6.36 17.89 25.90
N LEU A 555 6.89 18.24 24.73
CA LEU A 555 6.61 19.50 24.04
C LEU A 555 5.55 19.35 22.95
N SER A 556 4.46 20.10 23.09
CA SER A 556 3.42 20.23 22.06
C SER A 556 3.72 21.45 21.18
N LEU A 557 4.02 21.18 19.92
CA LEU A 557 4.39 22.16 18.88
C LEU A 557 3.57 21.88 17.62
N PRO A 558 3.12 22.92 16.87
CA PRO A 558 2.61 22.73 15.52
C PRO A 558 3.75 22.32 14.56
N TYR A 559 3.40 21.75 13.41
CA TYR A 559 4.37 21.40 12.36
C TYR A 559 5.07 22.64 11.78
N SER A 560 4.28 23.67 11.47
CA SER A 560 4.74 24.95 10.94
C SER A 560 3.99 26.11 11.60
N ILE A 561 4.55 27.32 11.48
CA ILE A 561 3.91 28.57 11.88
C ILE A 561 4.32 29.68 10.91
N ILE A 562 3.50 30.71 10.72
CA ILE A 562 3.83 31.88 9.91
C ILE A 562 4.40 32.98 10.81
N ARG A 563 5.44 33.68 10.33
CA ARG A 563 6.10 34.75 11.07
C ARG A 563 5.10 35.82 11.58
N GLY A 564 5.20 36.15 12.87
CA GLY A 564 4.36 37.15 13.53
C GLY A 564 2.99 36.63 14.02
N GLU A 565 2.65 35.37 13.78
CA GLU A 565 1.63 34.65 14.55
C GLU A 565 2.16 34.33 15.96
N THR A 566 1.28 34.00 16.90
CA THR A 566 1.68 33.69 18.29
C THR A 566 0.94 32.46 18.80
N PHE A 567 1.63 31.49 19.40
CA PHE A 567 0.99 30.26 19.89
C PHE A 567 1.35 29.96 21.35
N GLU A 568 0.51 29.15 22.02
CA GLU A 568 0.81 28.65 23.36
C GLU A 568 1.70 27.40 23.27
N LEU A 569 2.98 27.57 23.60
CA LEU A 569 3.90 26.47 23.86
C LEU A 569 3.46 25.74 25.14
N LYS A 570 2.83 24.58 24.96
CA LYS A 570 2.43 23.67 26.04
C LYS A 570 3.53 22.65 26.27
N ALA A 571 4.12 22.64 27.47
CA ALA A 571 5.08 21.63 27.90
C ALA A 571 4.52 20.84 29.09
N THR A 572 4.20 19.57 28.87
CA THR A 572 3.59 18.71 29.91
C THR A 572 4.66 17.86 30.57
N VAL A 573 4.82 17.99 31.88
CA VAL A 573 5.63 17.08 32.69
C VAL A 573 4.73 15.99 33.28
N PHE A 574 5.18 14.75 33.21
CA PHE A 574 4.54 13.58 33.79
C PHE A 574 5.37 13.02 34.95
N ASN A 575 4.71 12.62 36.04
CA ASN A 575 5.33 11.87 37.13
C ASN A 575 4.64 10.51 37.32
N TYR A 576 5.32 9.44 36.90
CA TYR A 576 4.93 8.05 37.14
C TYR A 576 5.77 7.38 38.26
N LEU A 577 6.52 8.16 39.06
CA LEU A 577 7.13 7.68 40.29
C LEU A 577 6.06 7.56 41.40
N PRO A 578 6.20 6.61 42.35
CA PRO A 578 5.23 6.41 43.44
C PRO A 578 5.33 7.44 44.58
N LYS A 579 5.91 8.63 44.35
CA LYS A 579 6.14 9.68 45.36
C LYS A 579 5.92 11.07 44.78
N CYS A 580 5.53 12.04 45.60
CA CYS A 580 5.47 13.44 45.19
C CYS A 580 6.87 14.06 44.97
N ILE A 581 7.00 14.80 43.88
CA ILE A 581 8.20 15.54 43.48
C ILE A 581 7.87 17.03 43.27
N MET A 582 8.86 17.91 43.48
CA MET A 582 8.79 19.33 43.11
C MET A 582 9.44 19.49 41.74
N VAL A 583 8.67 19.95 40.75
CA VAL A 583 9.13 20.10 39.35
C VAL A 583 9.21 21.57 38.99
N THR A 584 10.36 22.01 38.47
CA THR A 584 10.52 23.32 37.84
C THR A 584 10.76 23.15 36.34
N ALA A 585 10.06 23.92 35.49
CA ALA A 585 10.21 23.88 34.04
C ALA A 585 10.82 25.18 33.49
N THR A 586 11.95 25.07 32.78
CA THR A 586 12.73 26.20 32.27
C THR A 586 12.94 26.09 30.74
N PRO A 587 12.40 27.02 29.93
CA PRO A 587 12.75 27.13 28.52
C PRO A 587 14.13 27.76 28.35
N ALA A 588 14.88 27.34 27.33
CA ALA A 588 16.14 27.98 26.97
C ALA A 588 15.90 29.31 26.23
N PRO A 589 16.66 30.38 26.51
CA PRO A 589 16.60 31.61 25.74
C PRO A 589 17.22 31.42 24.35
N SER A 590 16.65 32.08 23.34
CA SER A 590 17.23 32.23 21.99
C SER A 590 17.02 33.67 21.49
N SER A 591 17.80 34.06 20.48
CA SER A 591 17.57 35.24 19.63
C SER A 591 16.35 35.09 18.72
N ASP A 592 15.95 33.85 18.41
CA ASP A 592 15.13 33.57 17.23
C ASP A 592 13.62 33.72 17.51
N PHE A 593 13.24 33.71 18.78
CA PHE A 593 11.87 33.81 19.28
C PHE A 593 11.83 34.55 20.62
N THR A 594 10.69 35.16 20.95
CA THR A 594 10.41 35.66 22.30
C THR A 594 9.44 34.74 23.01
N LEU A 595 9.69 34.47 24.30
CA LEU A 595 8.80 33.74 25.20
C LEU A 595 8.29 34.66 26.30
N THR A 596 6.98 34.68 26.51
CA THR A 596 6.36 35.27 27.70
C THR A 596 5.63 34.19 28.51
N PRO A 597 5.76 34.15 29.84
CA PRO A 597 5.01 33.20 30.67
C PRO A 597 3.52 33.50 30.63
N SER A 598 2.70 32.45 30.65
CA SER A 598 1.24 32.59 30.82
C SER A 598 0.90 33.00 32.27
N SER A 599 -0.35 33.43 32.49
CA SER A 599 -0.80 34.23 33.64
C SER A 599 -0.55 33.64 35.05
N ASP A 600 -0.32 32.33 35.16
CA ASP A 600 -0.16 31.65 36.45
C ASP A 600 1.22 31.88 37.11
N GLY A 601 2.24 32.30 36.35
CA GLY A 601 3.56 32.72 36.84
C GLY A 601 4.44 31.67 37.55
N GLN A 602 3.88 30.54 38.01
CA GLN A 602 4.62 29.49 38.71
C GLN A 602 5.38 28.57 37.73
N TYR A 603 6.69 28.79 37.66
CA TYR A 603 7.64 27.88 37.00
C TYR A 603 7.81 26.54 37.73
N SER A 604 7.43 26.47 39.02
CA SER A 604 7.51 25.29 39.88
C SER A 604 6.12 24.77 40.31
N SER A 605 5.93 23.45 40.34
CA SER A 605 4.66 22.82 40.73
C SER A 605 4.88 21.46 41.41
N CYS A 606 4.04 21.16 42.41
CA CYS A 606 3.99 19.82 43.03
C CYS A 606 3.40 18.80 42.04
N LEU A 607 4.01 17.63 41.97
CA LEU A 607 3.60 16.55 41.08
C LEU A 607 3.65 15.19 41.80
N CYS A 608 2.49 14.69 42.20
CA CYS A 608 2.35 13.39 42.88
C CYS A 608 2.21 12.22 41.88
N ALA A 609 2.15 10.99 42.40
CA ALA A 609 2.16 9.77 41.59
C ALA A 609 1.02 9.74 40.55
N ASN A 610 1.35 9.36 39.31
CA ASN A 610 0.51 9.43 38.11
C ASN A 610 0.02 10.86 37.74
N GLY A 611 0.57 11.90 38.37
CA GLY A 611 0.24 13.29 38.14
C GLY A 611 0.87 13.85 36.86
N ARG A 612 0.24 14.89 36.30
CA ARG A 612 0.71 15.65 35.14
C ARG A 612 0.51 17.15 35.36
N LYS A 613 1.45 17.98 34.90
CA LYS A 613 1.34 19.45 34.93
C LYS A 613 1.81 20.01 33.59
N THR A 614 0.95 20.78 32.94
CA THR A 614 1.30 21.52 31.73
C THR A 614 1.74 22.93 32.11
N PHE A 615 2.96 23.28 31.76
CA PHE A 615 3.50 24.64 31.78
C PHE A 615 3.24 25.30 30.42
N LYS A 616 3.02 26.62 30.42
CA LYS A 616 2.49 27.38 29.29
C LYS A 616 3.27 28.68 29.09
N TRP A 617 3.79 28.90 27.89
CA TRP A 617 4.38 30.17 27.46
C TRP A 617 3.76 30.60 26.12
N THR A 618 3.60 31.90 25.89
CA THR A 618 3.32 32.40 24.54
C THR A 618 4.64 32.57 23.80
N LEU A 619 4.78 31.91 22.65
CA LEU A 619 5.96 31.97 21.78
C LEU A 619 5.64 32.83 20.55
N VAL A 620 6.52 33.80 20.26
CA VAL A 620 6.47 34.62 19.04
C VAL A 620 7.75 34.39 18.21
N PRO A 621 7.67 33.80 17.01
CA PRO A 621 8.83 33.59 16.15
C PRO A 621 9.25 34.89 15.46
N SER A 622 10.55 35.19 15.48
CA SER A 622 11.14 36.39 14.87
C SER A 622 11.93 36.09 13.58
N VAL A 623 12.55 34.92 13.49
CA VAL A 623 13.39 34.47 12.37
C VAL A 623 12.64 33.50 11.46
N LEU A 624 12.92 33.53 10.15
CA LEU A 624 12.38 32.59 9.16
C LEU A 624 13.28 31.34 9.02
N GLY A 625 12.68 30.19 8.73
CA GLY A 625 13.38 28.90 8.62
C GLY A 625 13.18 28.01 9.85
N VAL A 626 14.14 27.13 10.13
CA VAL A 626 14.05 26.18 11.26
C VAL A 626 14.66 26.78 12.52
N MET A 627 13.87 26.86 13.59
CA MET A 627 14.33 27.26 14.93
C MET A 627 14.24 26.09 15.91
N ASN A 628 15.17 26.01 16.85
CA ASN A 628 15.20 24.94 17.87
C ASN A 628 14.59 25.42 19.18
N VAL A 629 13.44 24.87 19.55
CA VAL A 629 12.79 25.12 20.84
C VAL A 629 13.29 24.09 21.85
N THR A 630 13.99 24.55 22.90
CA THR A 630 14.52 23.70 23.97
C THR A 630 13.89 24.06 25.31
N VAL A 631 13.43 23.06 26.05
CA VAL A 631 12.88 23.20 27.41
C VAL A 631 13.42 22.08 28.29
N SER A 632 13.71 22.40 29.56
CA SER A 632 14.13 21.43 30.58
C SER A 632 13.10 21.37 31.71
N ALA A 633 12.85 20.19 32.26
CA ALA A 633 12.11 19.98 33.50
C ALA A 633 13.04 19.35 34.53
N ALA A 634 13.23 20.01 35.67
CA ALA A 634 14.15 19.62 36.73
C ALA A 634 13.41 19.33 38.04
N THR A 635 13.93 18.38 38.82
CA THR A 635 13.45 18.10 40.19
C THR A 635 14.32 18.79 41.24
N GLU A 636 13.66 19.60 42.07
CA GLU A 636 14.28 20.42 43.11
C GLU A 636 14.04 19.87 44.52
N GLN A 637 14.96 20.17 45.44
CA GLN A 637 14.77 19.94 46.86
C GLN A 637 14.02 21.13 47.46
N SER A 638 12.79 20.92 47.91
CA SER A 638 11.99 21.95 48.60
C SER A 638 11.80 21.61 50.08
N GLN A 639 11.74 22.64 50.93
CA GLN A 639 11.31 22.53 52.32
C GLN A 639 9.78 22.64 52.49
N THR A 640 9.06 23.15 51.50
CA THR A 640 7.59 23.05 51.44
C THR A 640 7.19 21.67 50.92
N GLY A 641 6.50 20.90 51.77
CA GLY A 641 5.93 19.60 51.40
C GLY A 641 4.79 19.73 50.38
N CYS A 642 4.58 18.67 49.60
CA CYS A 642 3.43 18.60 48.68
C CYS A 642 2.19 18.13 49.46
N GLY A 643 1.58 19.07 50.18
CA GLY A 643 0.56 18.77 51.17
C GLY A 643 1.17 18.02 52.35
N ASN A 644 0.73 16.79 52.58
CA ASN A 644 1.20 15.95 53.70
C ASN A 644 2.43 15.09 53.35
N GLU A 645 2.88 15.05 52.09
CA GLU A 645 4.02 14.25 51.66
C GLU A 645 5.33 15.04 51.56
N VAL A 646 6.42 14.41 51.99
CA VAL A 646 7.79 14.94 51.90
C VAL A 646 8.30 14.81 50.46
N VAL A 647 8.74 15.91 49.86
CA VAL A 647 9.30 15.94 48.52
C VAL A 647 10.57 15.09 48.46
N THR A 648 10.62 14.10 47.56
CA THR A 648 11.83 13.30 47.31
C THR A 648 12.39 13.54 45.91
N VAL A 649 13.67 13.85 45.81
CA VAL A 649 14.38 13.92 44.52
C VAL A 649 14.87 12.52 44.12
N PRO A 650 14.57 12.02 42.91
CA PRO A 650 15.06 10.72 42.46
C PRO A 650 16.55 10.77 42.09
N GLU A 651 17.31 9.72 42.41
CA GLU A 651 18.72 9.58 42.05
C GLU A 651 18.95 9.41 40.54
N ARG A 652 17.91 8.96 39.83
CA ARG A 652 17.89 8.66 38.39
C ARG A 652 16.79 9.47 37.70
N GLY A 653 17.12 10.11 36.59
CA GLY A 653 16.16 10.93 35.82
C GLY A 653 15.80 12.26 36.49
N ARG A 654 16.76 12.90 37.17
CA ARG A 654 16.52 14.14 37.93
C ARG A 654 16.07 15.34 37.06
N ILE A 655 16.59 15.41 35.83
CA ILE A 655 16.31 16.47 34.85
C ILE A 655 16.01 15.78 33.51
N ASP A 656 15.01 16.27 32.79
CA ASP A 656 14.65 15.83 31.43
C ASP A 656 14.64 17.06 30.51
N THR A 657 15.41 17.03 29.42
CA THR A 657 15.58 18.17 28.50
C THR A 657 15.18 17.75 27.09
N VAL A 658 14.26 18.50 26.49
CA VAL A 658 13.72 18.22 25.16
C VAL A 658 13.99 19.40 24.24
N THR A 659 14.69 19.14 23.14
CA THR A 659 14.85 20.06 22.00
C THR A 659 14.00 19.56 20.84
N ARG A 660 13.23 20.43 20.20
CA ARG A 660 12.52 20.13 18.95
C ARG A 660 12.64 21.27 17.94
N PRO A 661 12.85 20.98 16.64
CA PRO A 661 12.77 21.98 15.60
C PRO A 661 11.32 22.43 15.36
N LEU A 662 11.13 23.70 15.01
CA LEU A 662 9.88 24.30 14.55
C LEU A 662 10.16 25.07 13.25
N LEU A 663 9.32 24.88 12.22
CA LEU A 663 9.47 25.53 10.92
C LEU A 663 8.67 26.83 10.86
N VAL A 664 9.35 27.97 10.73
CA VAL A 664 8.74 29.29 10.52
C VAL A 664 8.73 29.62 9.03
N LYS A 665 7.54 29.67 8.43
CA LYS A 665 7.33 30.05 7.04
C LYS A 665 7.08 31.57 6.91
N ALA A 666 7.41 32.11 5.74
CA ALA A 666 7.02 33.46 5.36
C ALA A 666 5.53 33.51 4.97
N GLU A 667 4.95 34.70 5.13
CA GLU A 667 3.63 35.09 4.64
C GLU A 667 3.59 35.17 3.10
N GLY A 668 2.39 35.12 2.51
CA GLY A 668 2.20 35.16 1.05
C GLY A 668 2.64 33.90 0.31
N VAL A 669 2.91 34.06 -0.99
CA VAL A 669 3.20 32.99 -1.96
C VAL A 669 4.63 33.16 -2.50
N GLU A 670 5.39 32.06 -2.52
CA GLU A 670 6.76 32.03 -3.02
C GLU A 670 6.78 32.00 -4.56
N LYS A 671 7.52 32.93 -5.17
CA LYS A 671 7.82 32.95 -6.61
C LYS A 671 9.34 32.78 -6.80
N THR A 672 9.73 32.24 -7.95
CA THR A 672 11.12 31.84 -8.27
C THR A 672 11.55 32.42 -9.61
N GLU A 673 12.71 33.06 -9.64
CA GLU A 673 13.40 33.49 -10.87
C GLU A 673 14.72 32.74 -11.03
N SER A 674 15.21 32.62 -12.27
CA SER A 674 16.47 31.93 -12.55
C SER A 674 17.26 32.54 -13.71
N TYR A 675 18.57 32.67 -13.52
CA TYR A 675 19.52 33.14 -14.51
C TYR A 675 20.54 32.03 -14.78
N SER A 676 20.88 31.76 -16.04
CA SER A 676 21.64 30.56 -16.43
C SER A 676 22.62 30.88 -17.58
N TRP A 677 23.84 30.34 -17.53
CA TRP A 677 24.90 30.56 -18.52
C TRP A 677 25.69 29.28 -18.80
N LEU A 678 26.23 29.17 -20.01
CA LEU A 678 27.27 28.23 -20.40
C LEU A 678 28.47 29.01 -20.90
N LEU A 679 29.57 29.00 -20.14
CA LEU A 679 30.76 29.81 -20.42
C LEU A 679 31.95 28.91 -20.72
N CYS A 680 32.48 29.01 -21.95
CA CYS A 680 33.57 28.18 -22.47
C CYS A 680 34.79 29.04 -22.85
N PRO A 681 35.64 29.45 -21.89
CA PRO A 681 36.72 30.44 -22.10
C PRO A 681 37.85 30.05 -23.05
N LYS A 682 38.06 28.75 -23.35
CA LYS A 682 39.08 28.26 -24.31
C LYS A 682 40.51 28.82 -24.10
N GLY A 683 40.89 29.08 -22.85
CA GLY A 683 42.18 29.65 -22.45
C GLY A 683 42.15 31.12 -22.03
N GLY A 684 41.06 31.84 -22.29
CA GLY A 684 40.85 33.22 -21.86
C GLY A 684 40.09 33.35 -20.53
N ALA A 685 39.40 34.48 -20.39
CA ALA A 685 38.36 34.71 -19.40
C ALA A 685 37.10 35.22 -20.12
N LEU A 686 35.92 34.82 -19.62
CA LEU A 686 34.62 35.31 -20.07
C LEU A 686 33.88 35.89 -18.85
N THR A 687 33.23 37.03 -19.02
CA THR A 687 32.47 37.70 -17.95
C THR A 687 31.05 38.02 -18.43
N ASP A 688 30.08 37.74 -17.57
CA ASP A 688 28.65 38.07 -17.73
C ASP A 688 28.18 38.81 -16.45
N GLU A 689 27.11 39.60 -16.55
CA GLU A 689 26.52 40.33 -15.41
C GLU A 689 25.06 39.94 -15.16
N MET A 690 24.62 40.01 -13.89
CA MET A 690 23.23 39.88 -13.47
C MET A 690 22.83 40.94 -12.45
N ASP A 691 21.54 41.23 -12.40
CA ASP A 691 20.94 42.32 -11.62
C ASP A 691 19.71 41.75 -10.88
N LEU A 692 19.94 41.20 -9.68
CA LEU A 692 18.94 40.52 -8.87
C LEU A 692 17.95 41.54 -8.30
N LYS A 693 16.81 41.70 -8.98
CA LYS A 693 15.75 42.64 -8.61
C LYS A 693 14.71 41.97 -7.73
N LEU A 694 14.09 42.76 -6.87
CA LEU A 694 12.90 42.35 -6.13
C LEU A 694 11.73 43.28 -6.50
N PRO A 695 10.51 42.75 -6.66
CA PRO A 695 9.32 43.58 -6.86
C PRO A 695 9.00 44.40 -5.61
N ALA A 696 8.38 45.57 -5.79
CA ALA A 696 8.05 46.48 -4.68
C ALA A 696 7.09 45.86 -3.63
N ALA A 697 6.35 44.81 -4.01
CA ALA A 697 5.45 44.06 -3.13
C ALA A 697 6.13 42.92 -2.34
N VAL A 698 7.46 42.77 -2.40
CA VAL A 698 8.16 41.64 -1.76
C VAL A 698 8.01 41.62 -0.23
N VAL A 699 7.77 40.43 0.31
CA VAL A 699 7.72 40.16 1.75
C VAL A 699 9.14 40.31 2.33
N LYS A 700 9.32 41.27 3.25
CA LYS A 700 10.65 41.64 3.78
C LYS A 700 11.39 40.45 4.40
N GLY A 701 12.59 40.16 3.91
CA GLY A 701 13.41 39.04 4.41
C GLY A 701 13.01 37.64 3.92
N SER A 702 12.00 37.52 3.04
CA SER A 702 11.71 36.25 2.34
C SER A 702 12.71 35.96 1.20
N ALA A 703 13.33 37.02 0.66
CA ALA A 703 14.24 36.95 -0.47
C ALA A 703 15.52 36.20 -0.11
N ARG A 704 15.83 35.17 -0.89
CA ARG A 704 17.06 34.36 -0.80
C ARG A 704 17.54 34.02 -2.20
N ALA A 705 18.86 34.04 -2.44
CA ALA A 705 19.42 33.61 -3.71
C ALA A 705 20.56 32.61 -3.49
N SER A 706 20.72 31.68 -4.44
CA SER A 706 21.88 30.77 -4.50
C SER A 706 22.49 30.76 -5.89
N VAL A 707 23.80 30.58 -5.96
CA VAL A 707 24.53 30.30 -7.20
C VAL A 707 24.99 28.84 -7.22
N SER A 708 24.79 28.19 -8.36
CA SER A 708 25.18 26.82 -8.64
C SER A 708 26.18 26.77 -9.81
N VAL A 709 27.20 25.92 -9.69
CA VAL A 709 28.29 25.78 -10.67
C VAL A 709 28.60 24.31 -10.93
N LEU A 710 28.71 23.94 -12.21
CA LEU A 710 29.11 22.61 -12.71
C LEU A 710 30.04 22.74 -13.93
N GLY A 711 30.73 21.65 -14.30
CA GLY A 711 31.48 21.57 -15.56
C GLY A 711 30.69 21.01 -16.75
N ASP A 712 29.46 20.55 -16.53
CA ASP A 712 28.64 19.86 -17.52
C ASP A 712 27.39 20.66 -17.91
N VAL A 713 27.01 20.61 -19.20
CA VAL A 713 25.82 21.27 -19.77
C VAL A 713 24.51 20.66 -19.27
N LEU A 714 24.50 19.36 -19.01
CA LEU A 714 23.39 18.67 -18.37
C LEU A 714 23.39 18.88 -16.85
N GLY A 715 24.51 19.29 -16.26
CA GLY A 715 24.84 19.19 -14.84
C GLY A 715 23.77 19.67 -13.84
N ARG A 716 22.94 20.67 -14.20
CA ARG A 716 21.85 21.16 -13.34
C ARG A 716 20.67 20.18 -13.26
N ALA A 717 20.40 19.44 -14.34
CA ALA A 717 19.49 18.30 -14.35
C ALA A 717 20.06 17.10 -13.57
N LEU A 718 21.37 17.13 -13.27
CA LEU A 718 22.13 16.08 -12.59
C LEU A 718 22.38 16.39 -11.09
N LYS A 719 21.54 17.22 -10.44
CA LYS A 719 21.71 17.60 -9.02
C LYS A 719 21.78 16.36 -8.11
N ASN A 720 22.98 16.14 -7.56
CA ASN A 720 23.45 14.94 -6.86
C ASN A 720 23.39 13.65 -7.69
N ILE A 721 24.55 13.07 -7.98
CA ILE A 721 24.73 11.87 -8.81
C ILE A 721 23.96 10.64 -8.28
N GLY A 722 23.77 10.52 -6.96
CA GLY A 722 22.91 9.48 -6.39
C GLY A 722 21.40 9.68 -6.66
N SER A 723 20.94 10.92 -6.82
CA SER A 723 19.53 11.27 -7.10
C SER A 723 19.24 11.68 -8.55
N LEU A 724 20.27 11.64 -9.42
CA LEU A 724 20.19 11.74 -10.89
C LEU A 724 18.94 11.09 -11.47
N LEU A 725 18.73 9.85 -11.04
CA LEU A 725 17.71 8.98 -11.57
C LEU A 725 16.53 9.03 -10.61
N LYS A 726 15.42 9.60 -11.06
CA LYS A 726 14.17 9.57 -10.29
C LYS A 726 13.49 8.22 -10.52
N MET A 727 13.04 7.56 -9.45
CA MET A 727 12.25 6.33 -9.58
C MET A 727 10.93 6.66 -10.30
N PRO A 728 10.59 6.00 -11.41
CA PRO A 728 9.33 6.25 -12.11
C PRO A 728 8.11 5.88 -11.25
N TYR A 729 7.15 6.80 -11.15
CA TYR A 729 5.90 6.68 -10.39
C TYR A 729 4.73 7.31 -11.13
N GLY A 730 3.53 7.19 -10.57
CA GLY A 730 2.32 7.80 -11.11
C GLY A 730 1.68 6.99 -12.25
N CYS A 731 0.79 7.64 -13.00
CA CYS A 731 0.07 7.07 -14.14
C CYS A 731 0.96 6.85 -15.37
N GLY A 732 0.42 6.30 -16.46
CA GLY A 732 1.17 5.95 -17.68
C GLY A 732 1.79 7.14 -18.42
N GLU A 733 1.34 8.37 -18.16
CA GLU A 733 1.99 9.61 -18.59
C GLU A 733 3.17 9.96 -17.67
N GLN A 734 2.91 10.09 -16.36
CA GLN A 734 3.88 10.48 -15.33
C GLN A 734 5.05 9.51 -15.23
N ASN A 735 4.79 8.21 -15.35
CA ASN A 735 5.82 7.17 -15.33
C ASN A 735 6.76 7.31 -16.54
N MET A 736 6.24 7.63 -17.73
CA MET A 736 7.05 7.89 -18.92
C MET A 736 7.80 9.23 -18.87
N ALA A 737 7.18 10.26 -18.29
CA ALA A 737 7.79 11.57 -18.03
C ALA A 737 9.08 11.46 -17.18
N ILE A 738 9.12 10.50 -16.26
CA ILE A 738 10.28 10.24 -15.39
C ILE A 738 11.23 9.19 -16.01
N LEU A 739 10.70 8.16 -16.67
CA LEU A 739 11.49 7.09 -17.29
C LEU A 739 12.34 7.59 -18.47
N SER A 740 11.82 8.50 -19.30
CA SER A 740 12.49 8.94 -20.52
C SER A 740 13.79 9.73 -20.27
N PRO A 741 13.83 10.76 -19.38
CA PRO A 741 15.08 11.43 -19.00
C PRO A 741 16.16 10.49 -18.46
N ASN A 742 15.79 9.52 -17.62
CA ASN A 742 16.73 8.53 -17.08
C ASN A 742 17.48 7.78 -18.20
N ILE A 743 16.79 7.43 -19.30
CA ILE A 743 17.40 6.72 -20.44
C ILE A 743 18.45 7.58 -21.14
N TYR A 744 18.13 8.85 -21.45
CA TYR A 744 19.05 9.75 -22.15
C TYR A 744 20.26 10.14 -21.29
N ILE A 745 20.07 10.32 -19.98
CA ILE A 745 21.15 10.53 -19.00
C ILE A 745 22.12 9.34 -18.99
N LEU A 746 21.62 8.10 -19.01
CA LEU A 746 22.47 6.91 -19.03
C LEU A 746 23.22 6.74 -20.33
N GLN A 747 22.56 7.01 -21.47
CA GLN A 747 23.23 7.03 -22.77
C GLN A 747 24.32 8.11 -22.83
N TYR A 748 24.12 9.27 -22.21
CA TYR A 748 25.15 10.31 -22.07
C TYR A 748 26.36 9.83 -21.25
N LEU A 749 26.13 9.32 -20.03
CA LEU A 749 27.20 8.86 -19.13
C LEU A 749 27.97 7.66 -19.71
N GLN A 750 27.27 6.76 -20.42
CA GLN A 750 27.87 5.63 -21.12
C GLN A 750 28.74 6.12 -22.29
N ASN A 751 28.22 6.99 -23.16
CA ASN A 751 28.94 7.49 -24.33
C ASN A 751 30.12 8.41 -23.98
N THR A 752 30.13 9.05 -22.81
CA THR A 752 31.26 9.85 -22.30
C THR A 752 32.24 9.09 -21.41
N ASN A 753 31.99 7.79 -21.15
CA ASN A 753 32.75 6.96 -20.20
C ASN A 753 32.76 7.51 -18.75
N GLN A 754 31.72 8.23 -18.35
CA GLN A 754 31.52 8.78 -16.99
C GLN A 754 30.57 7.93 -16.13
N LEU A 755 30.02 6.83 -16.66
CA LEU A 755 29.10 5.94 -15.94
C LEU A 755 29.86 5.06 -14.93
N THR A 756 29.71 5.35 -13.63
CA THR A 756 30.18 4.47 -12.55
C THR A 756 29.22 3.30 -12.30
N GLU A 757 29.72 2.25 -11.67
CA GLU A 757 28.95 1.03 -11.38
C GLU A 757 27.77 1.28 -10.43
N GLU A 758 27.94 2.07 -9.37
CA GLU A 758 26.88 2.43 -8.43
C GLU A 758 25.71 3.15 -9.13
N ILE A 759 26.02 4.09 -10.03
CA ILE A 759 25.02 4.77 -10.87
C ILE A 759 24.31 3.72 -11.75
N ARG A 760 25.08 2.82 -12.38
CA ARG A 760 24.57 1.81 -13.30
C ARG A 760 23.57 0.86 -12.64
N GLU A 761 23.87 0.31 -11.47
CA GLU A 761 22.95 -0.60 -10.76
C GLU A 761 21.65 0.10 -10.36
N ARG A 762 21.77 1.27 -9.72
CA ARG A 762 20.63 2.09 -9.28
C ARG A 762 19.74 2.49 -10.46
N ALA A 763 20.37 2.89 -11.56
CA ALA A 763 19.72 3.22 -12.82
C ALA A 763 18.97 2.03 -13.43
N THR A 764 19.66 0.90 -13.60
CA THR A 764 19.08 -0.34 -14.13
C THR A 764 17.85 -0.76 -13.30
N ASN A 765 17.88 -0.60 -11.98
CA ASN A 765 16.74 -0.90 -11.12
C ASN A 765 15.56 0.07 -11.31
N PHE A 766 15.80 1.37 -11.48
CA PHE A 766 14.74 2.34 -11.78
C PHE A 766 14.17 2.19 -13.21
N LEU A 767 15.00 1.85 -14.20
CA LEU A 767 14.52 1.51 -15.55
C LEU A 767 13.66 0.23 -15.53
N LYS A 768 14.11 -0.84 -14.85
CA LYS A 768 13.32 -2.08 -14.67
C LYS A 768 11.98 -1.80 -13.99
N SER A 769 11.98 -1.01 -12.91
CA SER A 769 10.77 -0.63 -12.18
C SER A 769 9.80 0.18 -13.05
N GLY A 770 10.29 1.19 -13.78
CA GLY A 770 9.46 2.00 -14.68
C GLY A 770 8.92 1.23 -15.87
N TYR A 771 9.69 0.29 -16.44
CA TYR A 771 9.22 -0.64 -17.47
C TYR A 771 8.06 -1.50 -16.95
N GLN A 772 8.26 -2.20 -15.83
CA GLN A 772 7.22 -3.04 -15.22
C GLN A 772 5.99 -2.21 -14.80
N ARG A 773 6.17 -0.99 -14.28
CA ARG A 773 5.05 -0.09 -13.96
C ARG A 773 4.26 0.28 -15.22
N GLN A 774 4.93 0.58 -16.34
CA GLN A 774 4.28 0.97 -17.59
C GLN A 774 3.46 -0.16 -18.22
N LEU A 775 3.85 -1.42 -18.03
CA LEU A 775 3.09 -2.58 -18.55
C LEU A 775 1.67 -2.66 -17.98
N ASN A 776 1.42 -2.14 -16.78
CA ASN A 776 0.06 -2.03 -16.21
C ASN A 776 -0.86 -1.10 -17.01
N TYR A 777 -0.31 -0.30 -17.92
CA TYR A 777 -1.03 0.63 -18.78
C TYR A 777 -1.10 0.16 -20.24
N LYS A 778 -0.60 -1.04 -20.55
CA LYS A 778 -0.71 -1.69 -21.86
C LYS A 778 -2.07 -2.40 -21.99
N HIS A 779 -2.73 -2.20 -23.12
CA HIS A 779 -3.96 -2.90 -23.49
C HIS A 779 -3.68 -4.25 -24.15
N SER A 780 -4.69 -5.12 -24.19
CA SER A 780 -4.62 -6.45 -24.81
C SER A 780 -4.35 -6.42 -26.32
N ASP A 781 -4.68 -5.31 -26.99
CA ASP A 781 -4.45 -5.09 -28.43
C ASP A 781 -3.05 -4.52 -28.76
N GLY A 782 -2.28 -4.09 -27.74
CA GLY A 782 -0.94 -3.51 -27.91
C GLY A 782 -0.82 -2.01 -27.66
N GLY A 783 -1.94 -1.27 -27.58
CA GLY A 783 -1.94 0.16 -27.30
C GLY A 783 -1.62 0.48 -25.83
N TYR A 784 -1.30 1.75 -25.54
CA TYR A 784 -1.13 2.28 -24.19
C TYR A 784 -2.08 3.44 -23.91
N SER A 785 -2.57 3.55 -22.67
CA SER A 785 -3.42 4.66 -22.20
C SER A 785 -2.89 5.25 -20.89
N THR A 786 -3.40 6.41 -20.47
CA THR A 786 -2.93 7.10 -19.25
C THR A 786 -3.18 6.27 -17.98
N PHE A 787 -4.27 5.50 -17.92
CA PHE A 787 -4.71 4.77 -16.73
C PHE A 787 -4.89 3.26 -16.94
N GLY A 788 -4.48 2.71 -18.09
CA GLY A 788 -4.68 1.29 -18.44
C GLY A 788 -6.14 0.90 -18.69
N ARG A 789 -7.01 1.89 -18.91
CA ARG A 789 -8.46 1.78 -19.14
C ARG A 789 -8.90 2.88 -20.12
N GLY A 790 -10.00 2.66 -20.82
CA GLY A 790 -10.50 3.56 -21.87
C GLY A 790 -9.91 3.24 -23.24
N GLU A 791 -9.80 4.22 -24.13
CA GLU A 791 -9.17 4.04 -25.43
C GLU A 791 -7.63 4.07 -25.36
N GLY A 792 -6.96 3.34 -26.25
CA GLY A 792 -5.52 3.45 -26.45
C GLY A 792 -5.16 4.77 -27.14
N ASN A 793 -4.08 5.41 -26.70
CA ASN A 793 -3.67 6.72 -27.16
C ASN A 793 -2.52 6.62 -28.19
N THR A 794 -2.69 7.21 -29.38
CA THR A 794 -1.72 7.07 -30.48
C THR A 794 -0.36 7.70 -30.15
N TRP A 795 -0.36 8.90 -29.56
CA TRP A 795 0.89 9.59 -29.23
C TRP A 795 1.63 8.90 -28.06
N LEU A 796 0.90 8.51 -27.01
CA LEU A 796 1.51 7.83 -25.86
C LEU A 796 2.11 6.47 -26.26
N THR A 797 1.40 5.70 -27.09
CA THR A 797 1.90 4.42 -27.62
C THR A 797 3.19 4.59 -28.41
N ALA A 798 3.29 5.65 -29.24
CA ALA A 798 4.52 5.98 -29.96
C ALA A 798 5.66 6.44 -29.04
N PHE A 799 5.37 7.23 -28.00
CA PHE A 799 6.38 7.67 -27.03
C PHE A 799 6.91 6.51 -26.15
N VAL A 800 6.04 5.57 -25.77
CA VAL A 800 6.43 4.31 -25.11
C VAL A 800 7.31 3.46 -26.04
N LEU A 801 6.90 3.27 -27.30
CA LEU A 801 7.68 2.53 -28.31
C LEU A 801 9.10 3.12 -28.47
N ARG A 802 9.19 4.44 -28.69
CA ARG A 802 10.44 5.21 -28.80
C ARG A 802 11.34 4.99 -27.58
N SER A 803 10.80 5.21 -26.39
CA SER A 803 11.54 5.13 -25.13
C SER A 803 12.00 3.70 -24.82
N PHE A 804 11.13 2.70 -24.96
CA PHE A 804 11.48 1.28 -24.74
C PHE A 804 12.54 0.80 -25.73
N GLY A 805 12.45 1.23 -26.99
CA GLY A 805 13.47 0.92 -28.01
C GLY A 805 14.84 1.49 -27.66
N LYS A 806 14.92 2.71 -27.10
CA LYS A 806 16.18 3.27 -26.57
C LYS A 806 16.65 2.55 -25.29
N ALA A 807 15.73 2.21 -24.38
CA ALA A 807 16.01 1.49 -23.14
C ALA A 807 16.59 0.08 -23.36
N LYS A 808 16.31 -0.56 -24.51
CA LYS A 808 16.82 -1.88 -24.91
C LYS A 808 18.36 -2.00 -24.90
N SER A 809 19.08 -0.88 -25.00
CA SER A 809 20.54 -0.83 -24.88
C SER A 809 21.07 -0.87 -23.42
N LEU A 810 20.18 -0.66 -22.45
CA LEU A 810 20.50 -0.50 -21.02
C LEU A 810 19.86 -1.59 -20.13
N ILE A 811 18.67 -2.08 -20.52
CA ILE A 811 17.93 -3.14 -19.83
C ILE A 811 17.28 -4.10 -20.83
N TYR A 812 16.96 -5.31 -20.36
CA TYR A 812 16.13 -6.25 -21.11
C TYR A 812 14.69 -5.71 -21.25
N ILE A 813 14.23 -5.62 -22.49
CA ILE A 813 12.85 -5.32 -22.88
C ILE A 813 12.38 -6.50 -23.75
N ASP A 814 11.18 -7.02 -23.50
CA ASP A 814 10.60 -8.10 -24.32
C ASP A 814 10.35 -7.61 -25.76
N PRO A 815 10.96 -8.24 -26.79
CA PRO A 815 10.73 -7.89 -28.19
C PRO A 815 9.26 -7.97 -28.62
N LYS A 816 8.43 -8.78 -27.96
CA LYS A 816 7.00 -8.84 -28.24
C LYS A 816 6.31 -7.52 -27.89
N ILE A 817 6.63 -6.91 -26.75
CA ILE A 817 6.01 -5.65 -26.31
C ILE A 817 6.28 -4.51 -27.30
N ILE A 818 7.47 -4.49 -27.90
CA ILE A 818 7.86 -3.55 -28.97
C ILE A 818 7.07 -3.85 -30.26
N THR A 819 6.95 -5.13 -30.62
CA THR A 819 6.22 -5.57 -31.82
C THR A 819 4.70 -5.28 -31.71
N ASP A 820 4.06 -5.65 -30.60
CA ASP A 820 2.66 -5.37 -30.29
C ASP A 820 2.34 -3.87 -30.49
N ALA A 821 3.16 -2.98 -29.89
CA ALA A 821 2.97 -1.53 -29.98
C ALA A 821 3.17 -0.99 -31.41
N LYS A 822 4.14 -1.52 -32.16
CA LYS A 822 4.31 -1.17 -33.59
C LYS A 822 3.09 -1.61 -34.41
N THR A 823 2.66 -2.86 -34.30
CA THR A 823 1.52 -3.40 -35.06
C THR A 823 0.22 -2.67 -34.73
N TRP A 824 0.02 -2.26 -33.47
CA TRP A 824 -1.13 -1.44 -33.06
C TRP A 824 -1.13 -0.06 -33.74
N LEU A 825 0.03 0.61 -33.82
CA LEU A 825 0.19 1.89 -34.51
C LEU A 825 -0.03 1.75 -36.03
N GLU A 826 0.53 0.71 -36.67
CA GLU A 826 0.27 0.41 -38.09
C GLU A 826 -1.22 0.13 -38.35
N GLY A 827 -1.91 -0.50 -37.40
CA GLY A 827 -3.37 -0.64 -37.36
C GLY A 827 -4.17 0.66 -37.14
N ARG A 828 -3.52 1.83 -37.14
CA ARG A 828 -4.13 3.17 -37.15
C ARG A 828 -3.66 4.05 -38.32
N LEU A 829 -2.95 3.47 -39.30
CA LEU A 829 -2.58 4.14 -40.55
C LEU A 829 -3.83 4.28 -41.45
N ARG A 830 -4.10 5.50 -41.93
CA ARG A 830 -5.19 5.81 -42.87
C ARG A 830 -4.78 5.50 -44.32
N PRO A 831 -5.74 5.38 -45.27
CA PRO A 831 -5.45 5.12 -46.68
C PRO A 831 -4.55 6.16 -47.37
N ASP A 832 -4.54 7.40 -46.85
CA ASP A 832 -3.73 8.53 -47.32
C ASP A 832 -2.26 8.50 -46.85
N GLY A 833 -1.90 7.60 -45.94
CA GLY A 833 -0.55 7.51 -45.34
C GLY A 833 -0.38 8.28 -44.02
N SER A 834 -1.40 8.96 -43.52
CA SER A 834 -1.39 9.62 -42.21
C SER A 834 -1.82 8.69 -41.06
N PHE A 835 -1.36 8.93 -39.83
CA PHE A 835 -1.82 8.18 -38.66
C PHE A 835 -3.04 8.84 -38.00
N HIS A 836 -4.00 8.03 -37.58
CA HIS A 836 -5.18 8.48 -36.85
C HIS A 836 -4.84 8.88 -35.41
N MET A 837 -5.12 10.13 -35.02
CA MET A 837 -5.03 10.58 -33.63
C MET A 837 -6.19 9.98 -32.81
N GLN A 838 -5.90 9.14 -31.82
CA GLN A 838 -6.88 8.50 -30.93
C GLN A 838 -6.47 8.71 -29.46
N GLY A 839 -7.46 8.76 -28.56
CA GLY A 839 -7.30 8.93 -27.11
C GLY A 839 -7.12 10.39 -26.65
N LYS A 840 -7.70 10.74 -25.49
CA LYS A 840 -7.34 11.95 -24.72
C LYS A 840 -5.97 11.70 -24.06
N LEU A 841 -5.07 12.68 -24.13
CA LEU A 841 -3.96 12.82 -23.18
C LEU A 841 -4.42 13.83 -22.14
N PHE A 842 -4.07 13.59 -20.88
CA PHE A 842 -4.21 14.60 -19.84
C PHE A 842 -2.95 15.47 -19.85
N ASN A 843 -1.76 14.89 -19.95
CA ASN A 843 -0.54 15.68 -20.18
C ASN A 843 -0.44 16.19 -21.63
N ASN A 844 -1.19 17.23 -21.97
CA ASN A 844 -1.04 17.94 -23.24
C ASN A 844 0.35 18.59 -23.38
N ARG A 845 1.03 18.92 -22.27
CA ARG A 845 2.45 19.36 -22.29
C ARG A 845 3.41 18.24 -22.75
N MET A 846 3.16 16.97 -22.46
CA MET A 846 3.90 15.82 -23.05
C MET A 846 3.70 15.70 -24.56
N LYS A 847 2.53 16.09 -25.08
CA LYS A 847 2.24 16.00 -26.51
C LYS A 847 3.05 17.02 -27.35
N GLY A 848 3.53 18.10 -26.72
CA GLY A 848 4.30 19.15 -27.38
C GLY A 848 3.49 19.89 -28.44
N GLY A 849 4.17 20.35 -29.48
CA GLY A 849 3.54 20.94 -30.67
C GLY A 849 2.74 19.96 -31.55
N VAL A 850 2.70 18.65 -31.23
CA VAL A 850 1.97 17.65 -32.03
C VAL A 850 0.46 17.82 -31.88
N ASN A 851 -0.19 18.53 -32.79
CA ASN A 851 -1.61 18.86 -32.73
C ASN A 851 -2.45 18.39 -33.93
N ASP A 852 -1.82 18.00 -35.04
CA ASP A 852 -2.48 17.70 -36.32
C ASP A 852 -2.04 16.35 -36.94
N ASN A 853 -2.64 16.00 -38.09
CA ASN A 853 -2.33 14.77 -38.81
C ASN A 853 -0.90 14.71 -39.39
N VAL A 854 -0.23 15.86 -39.59
CA VAL A 854 1.12 15.93 -40.17
C VAL A 854 2.16 15.69 -39.08
N THR A 855 2.09 16.48 -38.01
CA THR A 855 2.96 16.40 -36.82
C THR A 855 2.89 15.04 -36.15
N ILE A 856 1.69 14.42 -35.99
CA ILE A 856 1.59 13.07 -35.41
C ILE A 856 2.25 12.02 -36.31
N THR A 857 2.10 12.16 -37.63
CA THR A 857 2.68 11.24 -38.61
C THR A 857 4.20 11.38 -38.67
N ALA A 858 4.71 12.61 -38.61
CA ALA A 858 6.14 12.91 -38.53
C ALA A 858 6.77 12.38 -37.22
N TYR A 859 6.07 12.54 -36.08
CA TYR A 859 6.51 12.06 -34.77
C TYR A 859 6.55 10.53 -34.67
N ILE A 860 5.51 9.83 -35.14
CA ILE A 860 5.48 8.36 -35.20
C ILE A 860 6.58 7.84 -36.15
N THR A 861 6.74 8.48 -37.31
CA THR A 861 7.78 8.12 -38.28
C THR A 861 9.18 8.29 -37.70
N ALA A 862 9.47 9.44 -37.08
CA ALA A 862 10.75 9.67 -36.38
C ALA A 862 10.99 8.63 -35.27
N SER A 863 9.94 8.32 -34.49
CA SER A 863 10.01 7.31 -33.41
C SER A 863 10.34 5.90 -33.92
N MET A 864 9.90 5.53 -35.12
CA MET A 864 10.24 4.25 -35.76
C MET A 864 11.65 4.27 -36.37
N LEU A 865 12.00 5.35 -37.09
CA LEU A 865 13.33 5.50 -37.71
C LEU A 865 14.45 5.58 -36.67
N GLU A 866 14.21 6.23 -35.53
CA GLU A 866 15.14 6.28 -34.39
C GLU A 866 15.50 4.90 -33.79
N LEU A 867 14.75 3.86 -34.15
CA LEU A 867 14.92 2.48 -33.72
C LEU A 867 15.32 1.56 -34.89
N ASN A 868 15.69 2.12 -36.03
CA ASN A 868 16.00 1.43 -37.29
C ASN A 868 14.86 0.50 -37.77
N MET A 869 13.60 0.86 -37.50
CA MET A 869 12.43 0.11 -37.96
C MET A 869 12.03 0.53 -39.37
N SER A 870 11.52 -0.42 -40.16
CA SER A 870 10.88 -0.12 -41.45
C SER A 870 9.61 0.72 -41.26
N VAL A 871 9.45 1.72 -42.13
CA VAL A 871 8.27 2.59 -42.23
C VAL A 871 7.63 2.38 -43.61
N THR A 872 6.30 2.51 -43.70
CA THR A 872 5.57 2.39 -44.97
C THR A 872 5.88 3.56 -45.91
N GLU A 873 6.19 3.27 -47.18
CA GLU A 873 6.48 4.26 -48.22
C GLU A 873 5.38 5.33 -48.36
N LYS A 874 4.11 4.92 -48.26
CA LYS A 874 2.94 5.82 -48.25
C LYS A 874 3.06 6.95 -47.21
N THR A 875 3.57 6.63 -46.02
CA THR A 875 3.75 7.58 -44.92
C THR A 875 4.81 8.62 -45.27
N LEU A 876 5.92 8.20 -45.89
CA LEU A 876 6.94 9.12 -46.38
C LEU A 876 6.38 10.01 -47.50
N THR A 877 5.60 9.47 -48.43
CA THR A 877 4.95 10.25 -49.50
C THR A 877 3.98 11.30 -48.97
N PHE A 878 3.19 10.98 -47.93
CA PHE A 878 2.32 11.94 -47.23
C PHE A 878 3.11 13.05 -46.52
N LEU A 879 4.24 12.73 -45.90
CA LEU A 879 5.12 13.74 -45.30
C LEU A 879 5.80 14.59 -46.38
N LYS A 880 6.16 14.03 -47.54
CA LYS A 880 6.78 14.77 -48.66
C LYS A 880 5.83 15.77 -49.30
N SER A 881 4.54 15.46 -49.47
CA SER A 881 3.57 16.46 -49.95
C SER A 881 3.36 17.60 -48.94
N SER A 882 3.47 17.30 -47.64
CA SER A 882 3.35 18.28 -46.55
C SER A 882 4.48 19.31 -46.52
N VAL A 883 5.65 19.05 -47.14
CA VAL A 883 6.77 20.02 -47.27
C VAL A 883 6.40 21.26 -48.12
N SER A 884 5.28 21.23 -48.84
CA SER A 884 4.76 22.40 -49.56
C SER A 884 4.17 23.50 -48.66
N ASP A 885 3.80 23.18 -47.41
CA ASP A 885 3.33 24.15 -46.42
C ASP A 885 4.36 24.33 -45.30
N LEU A 886 5.08 25.46 -45.37
CA LEU A 886 6.11 25.85 -44.40
C LEU A 886 5.66 26.99 -43.47
N SER A 887 4.34 27.15 -43.29
CA SER A 887 3.76 28.21 -42.44
C SER A 887 3.98 28.00 -40.94
N ASN A 888 4.15 26.75 -40.49
CA ASN A 888 4.36 26.38 -39.10
C ASN A 888 5.81 25.96 -38.85
N THR A 889 6.53 26.75 -38.04
CA THR A 889 7.93 26.51 -37.66
C THR A 889 8.13 25.18 -36.93
N TYR A 890 7.16 24.75 -36.11
CA TYR A 890 7.25 23.49 -35.36
C TYR A 890 7.17 22.27 -36.28
N SER A 891 6.17 22.22 -37.17
CA SER A 891 6.06 21.12 -38.13
C SER A 891 7.25 21.08 -39.07
N THR A 892 7.77 22.25 -39.49
CA THR A 892 9.00 22.36 -40.28
C THR A 892 10.21 21.75 -39.56
N ALA A 893 10.42 22.07 -38.27
CA ALA A 893 11.53 21.52 -37.47
C ALA A 893 11.41 20.00 -37.25
N LEU A 894 10.20 19.52 -36.94
CA LEU A 894 9.93 18.10 -36.79
C LEU A 894 10.11 17.34 -38.11
N LEU A 895 9.62 17.86 -39.24
CA LEU A 895 9.86 17.30 -40.57
C LEU A 895 11.35 17.29 -40.93
N ALA A 896 12.09 18.35 -40.62
CA ALA A 896 13.54 18.40 -40.84
C ALA A 896 14.25 17.26 -40.09
N TYR A 897 13.86 16.98 -38.85
CA TYR A 897 14.37 15.84 -38.09
C TYR A 897 13.94 14.49 -38.68
N THR A 898 12.66 14.31 -39.02
CA THR A 898 12.15 13.06 -39.62
C THR A 898 12.84 12.74 -40.96
N PHE A 899 13.07 13.75 -41.82
CA PHE A 899 13.79 13.56 -43.08
C PHE A 899 15.29 13.35 -42.90
N SER A 900 15.92 13.97 -41.89
CA SER A 900 17.29 13.62 -41.47
C SER A 900 17.43 12.14 -41.09
N LEU A 901 16.45 11.58 -40.38
CA LEU A 901 16.44 10.16 -40.00
C LEU A 901 16.12 9.23 -41.18
N ALA A 902 15.39 9.72 -42.19
CA ALA A 902 15.06 8.96 -43.40
C ALA A 902 16.18 8.94 -44.46
N GLY A 903 17.23 9.77 -44.30
CA GLY A 903 18.32 9.92 -45.29
C GLY A 903 17.97 10.81 -46.49
N GLU A 904 16.92 11.62 -46.39
CA GLU A 904 16.42 12.49 -47.46
C GLU A 904 17.17 13.83 -47.44
N GLU A 905 18.46 13.78 -47.78
CA GLU A 905 19.44 14.88 -47.65
C GLU A 905 18.98 16.21 -48.30
N ASP A 906 18.35 16.16 -49.47
CA ASP A 906 17.87 17.35 -50.20
C ASP A 906 16.72 18.04 -49.46
N LEU A 907 15.70 17.28 -49.05
CA LEU A 907 14.55 17.79 -48.30
C LEU A 907 14.97 18.34 -46.94
N ARG A 908 15.87 17.65 -46.23
CA ARG A 908 16.48 18.18 -44.99
C ARG A 908 17.16 19.53 -45.26
N SER A 909 17.96 19.62 -46.31
CA SER A 909 18.73 20.82 -46.61
C SER A 909 17.84 22.00 -47.04
N GLN A 910 16.73 21.74 -47.72
CA GLN A 910 15.67 22.73 -47.98
C GLN A 910 15.00 23.21 -46.68
N LEU A 911 14.58 22.29 -45.81
CA LEU A 911 13.88 22.60 -44.56
C LEU A 911 14.77 23.37 -43.57
N LEU A 912 16.02 22.93 -43.37
CA LEU A 912 16.99 23.64 -42.51
C LEU A 912 17.29 25.05 -43.03
N LYS A 913 17.35 25.26 -44.35
CA LYS A 913 17.55 26.60 -44.93
C LYS A 913 16.34 27.52 -44.74
N HIS A 914 15.11 26.99 -44.74
CA HIS A 914 13.92 27.76 -44.36
C HIS A 914 13.90 28.08 -42.87
N LEU A 915 14.24 27.11 -42.02
CA LEU A 915 14.36 27.33 -40.57
C LEU A 915 15.37 28.44 -40.25
N ASP A 916 16.54 28.45 -40.89
CA ASP A 916 17.55 29.49 -40.68
C ASP A 916 17.06 30.90 -41.06
N SER A 917 16.19 31.02 -42.07
CA SER A 917 15.62 32.32 -42.47
C SER A 917 14.51 32.85 -41.55
N VAL A 918 13.94 31.99 -40.68
CA VAL A 918 12.96 32.36 -39.64
C VAL A 918 13.51 32.24 -38.22
N ALA A 919 14.83 32.07 -38.07
CA ALA A 919 15.49 31.94 -36.77
C ALA A 919 15.66 33.30 -36.09
N THR A 920 15.40 33.35 -34.77
CA THR A 920 15.67 34.53 -33.95
C THR A 920 17.09 34.47 -33.41
N SER A 921 17.92 35.41 -33.87
CA SER A 921 19.37 35.44 -33.66
C SER A 921 19.79 36.66 -32.82
N ASP A 922 20.00 36.46 -31.52
CA ASP A 922 20.50 37.48 -30.59
C ASP A 922 21.97 37.19 -30.24
N GLY A 923 22.90 37.78 -30.99
CA GLY A 923 24.34 37.59 -30.81
C GLY A 923 24.77 36.11 -30.79
N ASN A 924 25.15 35.60 -29.62
CA ASN A 924 25.59 34.22 -29.41
C ASN A 924 24.43 33.23 -29.08
N LEU A 925 23.18 33.69 -29.19
CA LEU A 925 21.96 32.91 -28.99
C LEU A 925 21.23 32.73 -30.33
N LEU A 926 20.69 31.53 -30.57
CA LEU A 926 19.89 31.19 -31.75
C LEU A 926 18.72 30.30 -31.35
N HIS A 927 17.50 30.68 -31.73
CA HIS A 927 16.29 29.92 -31.38
C HIS A 927 15.14 30.15 -32.36
N TRP A 928 14.10 29.33 -32.23
CA TRP A 928 12.87 29.42 -33.02
C TRP A 928 11.68 29.56 -32.06
N SER A 929 10.80 30.53 -32.33
CA SER A 929 9.62 30.83 -31.51
C SER A 929 8.37 30.96 -32.38
N HIS A 930 7.18 30.98 -31.76
CA HIS A 930 5.92 31.13 -32.46
C HIS A 930 5.09 32.28 -31.87
N SER A 931 4.77 33.27 -32.69
CA SER A 931 4.17 34.54 -32.26
C SER A 931 2.64 34.46 -32.15
N SER A 932 2.09 33.95 -31.02
CA SER A 932 0.71 34.24 -30.55
C SER A 932 0.21 33.50 -29.28
N SER A 933 1.04 32.84 -28.45
CA SER A 933 0.50 32.19 -27.22
C SER A 933 1.46 32.09 -26.04
N GLU A 934 0.92 31.92 -24.84
CA GLU A 934 1.66 31.64 -23.58
C GLU A 934 2.45 30.31 -23.61
N ARG A 935 2.18 29.43 -24.58
CA ARG A 935 2.98 28.21 -24.81
C ARG A 935 4.24 28.47 -25.64
N ALA A 936 4.50 29.71 -26.07
CA ALA A 936 5.58 30.07 -26.97
C ALA A 936 6.96 29.58 -26.49
N ASP A 937 7.31 29.77 -25.22
CA ASP A 937 8.65 29.41 -24.71
C ASP A 937 8.89 27.91 -24.69
N SER A 938 7.88 27.13 -24.28
CA SER A 938 7.97 25.66 -24.25
C SER A 938 8.03 25.08 -25.66
N LEU A 939 7.20 25.59 -26.58
CA LEU A 939 7.27 25.25 -28.00
C LEU A 939 8.58 25.70 -28.64
N ALA A 940 9.17 26.80 -28.18
CA ALA A 940 10.47 27.28 -28.67
C ALA A 940 11.62 26.37 -28.23
N VAL A 941 11.60 25.86 -26.99
CA VAL A 941 12.55 24.85 -26.50
C VAL A 941 12.41 23.54 -27.28
N GLU A 942 11.19 23.04 -27.49
CA GLU A 942 10.97 21.81 -28.27
C GLU A 942 11.39 21.97 -29.75
N THR A 943 10.97 23.07 -30.41
CA THR A 943 11.33 23.38 -31.80
C THR A 943 12.84 23.49 -31.98
N SER A 944 13.50 24.30 -31.15
CA SER A 944 14.96 24.50 -31.21
C SER A 944 15.73 23.21 -30.94
N SER A 945 15.21 22.33 -30.09
CA SER A 945 15.79 21.02 -29.83
C SER A 945 15.64 20.06 -31.02
N TYR A 946 14.52 20.09 -31.75
CA TYR A 946 14.40 19.32 -33.00
C TYR A 946 15.35 19.82 -34.10
N VAL A 947 15.55 21.13 -34.25
CA VAL A 947 16.57 21.65 -35.19
C VAL A 947 17.98 21.20 -34.78
N LEU A 948 18.32 21.26 -33.49
CA LEU A 948 19.59 20.78 -32.96
C LEU A 948 19.81 19.27 -33.21
N LEU A 949 18.78 18.45 -33.04
CA LEU A 949 18.81 17.02 -33.38
C LEU A 949 18.99 16.79 -34.89
N ALA A 950 18.28 17.54 -35.74
CA ALA A 950 18.38 17.44 -37.19
C ALA A 950 19.77 17.79 -37.73
N VAL A 951 20.45 18.78 -37.13
CA VAL A 951 21.86 19.12 -37.43
C VAL A 951 22.79 17.97 -37.02
N PHE A 952 22.56 17.32 -35.88
CA PHE A 952 23.40 16.22 -35.40
C PHE A 952 23.15 14.85 -36.04
N SER A 953 22.09 14.68 -36.83
CA SER A 953 21.87 13.47 -37.65
C SER A 953 22.85 13.34 -38.83
N LYS A 954 23.60 14.40 -39.17
CA LYS A 954 24.59 14.42 -40.25
C LYS A 954 25.78 13.50 -39.94
N THR A 955 26.20 12.68 -40.91
CA THR A 955 27.27 11.67 -40.72
C THR A 955 28.65 12.26 -40.44
N THR A 956 28.93 13.47 -40.95
CA THR A 956 30.16 14.21 -40.68
C THR A 956 29.86 15.65 -40.24
N LEU A 957 30.40 16.04 -39.08
CA LEU A 957 30.19 17.34 -38.47
C LEU A 957 31.44 18.22 -38.68
N THR A 958 31.23 19.45 -39.15
CA THR A 958 32.28 20.46 -39.30
C THR A 958 32.35 21.38 -38.09
N ALA A 959 33.43 22.15 -37.97
CA ALA A 959 33.54 23.20 -36.95
C ALA A 959 32.46 24.29 -37.09
N ALA A 960 31.92 24.50 -38.30
CA ALA A 960 30.79 25.41 -38.53
C ALA A 960 29.47 24.82 -38.01
N ASP A 961 29.20 23.53 -38.26
CA ASP A 961 28.02 22.85 -37.71
C ASP A 961 28.03 22.87 -36.17
N LEU A 962 29.20 22.64 -35.55
CA LEU A 962 29.38 22.72 -34.10
C LEU A 962 29.23 24.16 -33.55
N GLY A 963 29.72 25.16 -34.28
CA GLY A 963 29.52 26.58 -33.93
C GLY A 963 28.05 27.01 -34.00
N TYR A 964 27.31 26.50 -35.00
CA TYR A 964 25.86 26.70 -35.12
C TYR A 964 25.10 26.06 -33.96
N ALA A 965 25.38 24.77 -33.69
CA ALA A 965 24.80 24.02 -32.58
C ALA A 965 25.05 24.68 -31.22
N ALA A 966 26.24 25.23 -30.98
CA ALA A 966 26.58 25.92 -29.74
C ALA A 966 25.69 27.15 -29.47
N ARG A 967 25.31 27.93 -30.50
CA ARG A 967 24.40 29.08 -30.35
C ARG A 967 22.99 28.68 -29.90
N ILE A 968 22.53 27.51 -30.34
CA ILE A 968 21.26 26.92 -29.92
C ILE A 968 21.36 26.44 -28.47
N VAL A 969 22.44 25.74 -28.11
CA VAL A 969 22.68 25.24 -26.75
C VAL A 969 22.82 26.37 -25.73
N ASN A 970 23.49 27.47 -26.07
CA ASN A 970 23.60 28.64 -25.18
C ASN A 970 22.23 29.25 -24.85
N TRP A 971 21.27 29.21 -25.79
CA TRP A 971 19.90 29.63 -25.54
C TRP A 971 19.11 28.58 -24.73
N LEU A 972 19.24 27.28 -25.06
CA LEU A 972 18.61 26.20 -24.27
C LEU A 972 19.06 26.21 -22.80
N VAL A 973 20.35 26.43 -22.51
CA VAL A 973 20.84 26.56 -21.12
C VAL A 973 20.22 27.76 -20.41
N LYS A 974 19.95 28.87 -21.11
CA LYS A 974 19.23 30.02 -20.55
C LYS A 974 17.78 29.70 -20.14
N GLN A 975 17.14 28.72 -20.79
CA GLN A 975 15.78 28.26 -20.46
C GLN A 975 15.71 27.18 -19.37
N GLN A 976 16.84 26.74 -18.79
CA GLN A 976 16.83 25.77 -17.69
C GLN A 976 16.42 26.43 -16.35
N ASN A 977 15.41 25.83 -15.70
CA ASN A 977 14.97 26.20 -14.36
C ASN A 977 15.99 25.77 -13.27
N PRO A 978 15.85 26.21 -12.00
CA PRO A 978 16.79 25.87 -10.91
C PRO A 978 17.01 24.37 -10.65
N TYR A 979 16.06 23.53 -11.09
CA TYR A 979 16.07 22.08 -10.92
C TYR A 979 16.57 21.35 -12.18
N GLY A 980 17.04 22.09 -13.20
CA GLY A 980 17.57 21.56 -14.46
C GLY A 980 16.53 21.02 -15.44
N GLY A 981 15.23 21.23 -15.17
CA GLY A 981 14.17 21.00 -16.13
C GLY A 981 13.89 22.24 -16.98
N PHE A 982 12.95 22.09 -17.91
CA PHE A 982 12.37 23.17 -18.70
C PHE A 982 10.89 23.38 -18.30
N SER A 983 10.12 24.10 -19.11
CA SER A 983 8.74 24.48 -18.80
C SER A 983 7.72 23.34 -18.94
N SER A 984 8.04 22.27 -19.68
CA SER A 984 7.16 21.14 -19.96
C SER A 984 7.86 19.80 -19.69
N THR A 985 7.09 18.71 -19.82
CA THR A 985 7.66 17.37 -19.91
C THR A 985 8.33 17.14 -21.26
N GLN A 986 7.68 17.52 -22.37
CA GLN A 986 8.16 17.21 -23.72
C GLN A 986 9.40 18.03 -24.10
N ASP A 987 9.37 19.33 -23.80
CA ASP A 987 10.52 20.20 -24.06
C ASP A 987 11.73 19.73 -23.24
N THR A 988 11.55 19.34 -21.97
CA THR A 988 12.58 18.72 -21.13
C THR A 988 13.09 17.41 -21.74
N VAL A 989 12.22 16.52 -22.22
CA VAL A 989 12.63 15.23 -22.81
C VAL A 989 13.43 15.43 -24.10
N VAL A 990 12.94 16.26 -25.04
CA VAL A 990 13.60 16.49 -26.33
C VAL A 990 14.86 17.37 -26.15
N ALA A 991 14.85 18.35 -25.25
CA ALA A 991 16.03 19.15 -24.94
C ALA A 991 17.10 18.35 -24.20
N LEU A 992 16.75 17.50 -23.22
CA LEU A 992 17.75 16.61 -22.59
C LEU A 992 18.33 15.61 -23.58
N GLN A 993 17.53 15.07 -24.52
CA GLN A 993 18.04 14.25 -25.62
C GLN A 993 19.01 15.04 -26.52
N ALA A 994 18.68 16.28 -26.91
CA ALA A 994 19.49 17.11 -27.78
C ALA A 994 20.77 17.62 -27.10
N LEU A 995 20.69 18.00 -25.82
CA LEU A 995 21.82 18.41 -24.97
C LEU A 995 22.74 17.22 -24.65
N ALA A 996 22.21 16.03 -24.39
CA ALA A 996 23.00 14.81 -24.27
C ALA A 996 23.76 14.51 -25.56
N LEU A 997 23.08 14.58 -26.72
CA LEU A 997 23.73 14.37 -28.01
C LEU A 997 24.82 15.42 -28.26
N TYR A 998 24.53 16.71 -28.09
CA TYR A 998 25.53 17.79 -28.17
C TYR A 998 26.73 17.52 -27.27
N ALA A 999 26.49 17.18 -25.99
CA ALA A 999 27.53 16.94 -25.03
C ALA A 999 28.41 15.74 -25.45
N THR A 1000 27.86 14.65 -26.00
CA THR A 1000 28.70 13.55 -26.56
C THR A 1000 29.55 13.96 -27.77
N LYS A 1001 29.26 15.07 -28.45
CA LYS A 1001 30.04 15.59 -29.60
C LYS A 1001 31.06 16.66 -29.21
N VAL A 1002 30.89 17.32 -28.06
CA VAL A 1002 31.70 18.48 -27.62
C VAL A 1002 32.49 18.19 -26.33
N PHE A 1003 32.19 17.10 -25.62
CA PHE A 1003 32.88 16.67 -24.40
C PHE A 1003 34.39 16.54 -24.59
N SER A 1004 35.14 17.13 -23.66
CA SER A 1004 36.60 17.04 -23.59
C SER A 1004 37.02 16.67 -22.17
N LEU A 1005 37.76 15.56 -22.04
CA LEU A 1005 38.13 14.97 -20.76
C LEU A 1005 39.26 15.76 -20.05
N HIS A 1006 39.90 16.70 -20.75
CA HIS A 1006 41.03 17.49 -20.24
C HIS A 1006 40.71 18.98 -20.23
N GLY A 1007 40.74 19.58 -19.05
CA GLY A 1007 40.61 21.01 -18.84
C GLY A 1007 40.42 21.36 -17.38
N SER A 1008 40.61 22.64 -17.06
CA SER A 1008 40.23 23.22 -15.78
C SER A 1008 39.82 24.68 -15.96
N SER A 1009 38.84 25.12 -15.18
CA SER A 1009 38.40 26.51 -15.14
C SER A 1009 37.98 26.90 -13.73
N THR A 1010 38.31 28.12 -13.34
CA THR A 1010 37.84 28.75 -12.10
C THR A 1010 36.66 29.67 -12.44
N VAL A 1011 35.56 29.52 -11.70
CA VAL A 1011 34.40 30.40 -11.74
C VAL A 1011 34.46 31.34 -10.54
N THR A 1012 34.37 32.64 -10.78
CA THR A 1012 34.31 33.68 -9.75
C THR A 1012 32.97 34.40 -9.85
N VAL A 1013 32.23 34.46 -8.75
CA VAL A 1013 30.94 35.17 -8.66
C VAL A 1013 31.10 36.24 -7.59
N GLN A 1014 31.00 37.51 -7.98
CA GLN A 1014 31.30 38.64 -7.09
C GLN A 1014 30.27 39.77 -7.21
N SER A 1015 29.89 40.33 -6.06
CA SER A 1015 29.00 41.48 -5.91
C SER A 1015 29.78 42.79 -5.86
N ALA A 1016 29.13 43.89 -6.27
CA ALA A 1016 29.61 45.25 -5.99
C ALA A 1016 29.69 45.56 -4.47
N GLY A 1017 28.94 44.84 -3.62
CA GLY A 1017 28.98 44.94 -2.16
C GLY A 1017 30.17 44.23 -1.49
N GLY A 1018 30.92 43.40 -2.24
CA GLY A 1018 32.09 42.67 -1.74
C GLY A 1018 31.87 41.19 -1.45
N ASP A 1019 30.63 40.68 -1.49
CA ASP A 1019 30.34 39.25 -1.48
C ASP A 1019 31.05 38.55 -2.67
N LYS A 1020 31.84 37.51 -2.42
CA LYS A 1020 32.68 36.85 -3.44
C LYS A 1020 32.84 35.36 -3.20
N HIS A 1021 32.39 34.57 -4.17
CA HIS A 1021 32.50 33.11 -4.20
C HIS A 1021 33.42 32.68 -5.33
N GLN A 1022 34.21 31.63 -5.08
CA GLN A 1022 35.09 31.00 -6.06
C GLN A 1022 34.80 29.50 -6.09
N PHE A 1023 34.73 28.94 -7.29
CA PHE A 1023 34.50 27.52 -7.55
C PHE A 1023 35.52 27.04 -8.58
N ASP A 1024 36.12 25.87 -8.35
CA ASP A 1024 37.03 25.26 -9.33
C ASP A 1024 36.35 24.08 -10.01
N VAL A 1025 36.48 24.03 -11.33
CA VAL A 1025 35.91 23.00 -12.22
C VAL A 1025 37.06 22.27 -12.91
N ASN A 1026 37.12 20.96 -12.76
CA ASN A 1026 38.16 20.07 -13.28
C ASN A 1026 37.59 18.66 -13.52
N GLN A 1027 38.38 17.80 -14.17
CA GLN A 1027 38.01 16.43 -14.57
C GLN A 1027 37.41 15.53 -13.45
N HIS A 1028 37.70 15.79 -12.17
CA HIS A 1028 37.20 15.01 -11.03
C HIS A 1028 35.89 15.55 -10.44
N ASN A 1029 35.50 16.78 -10.78
CA ASN A 1029 34.29 17.43 -10.25
C ASN A 1029 33.39 18.05 -11.33
N THR A 1030 33.60 17.73 -12.62
CA THR A 1030 32.75 18.13 -13.76
C THR A 1030 31.25 17.93 -13.50
N LEU A 1031 30.89 16.77 -12.93
CA LEU A 1031 29.52 16.36 -12.60
C LEU A 1031 29.12 16.68 -11.14
N LEU A 1032 29.99 17.31 -10.34
CA LEU A 1032 29.70 17.67 -8.96
C LEU A 1032 28.91 18.98 -8.92
N TYR A 1033 27.69 18.91 -8.39
CA TYR A 1033 26.86 20.08 -8.18
C TYR A 1033 27.40 20.91 -7.00
N GLN A 1034 27.98 22.07 -7.28
CA GLN A 1034 28.50 23.00 -6.26
C GLN A 1034 27.51 24.16 -6.07
N GLU A 1035 27.10 24.47 -4.84
CA GLU A 1035 26.13 25.54 -4.54
C GLU A 1035 26.57 26.41 -3.35
N ARG A 1036 26.29 27.71 -3.42
CA ARG A 1036 26.48 28.70 -2.34
C ARG A 1036 25.31 29.68 -2.29
N ALA A 1037 24.95 30.14 -1.09
CA ALA A 1037 24.03 31.25 -0.92
C ALA A 1037 24.73 32.59 -1.22
N LEU A 1038 24.01 33.50 -1.88
CA LEU A 1038 24.43 34.87 -2.17
C LEU A 1038 23.90 35.80 -1.07
N GLN A 1039 24.72 36.77 -0.63
CA GLN A 1039 24.36 37.63 0.52
C GLN A 1039 23.62 38.92 0.11
N ASP A 1040 23.95 39.51 -1.04
CA ASP A 1040 23.41 40.80 -1.47
C ASP A 1040 22.15 40.63 -2.33
N VAL A 1041 20.96 40.61 -1.69
CA VAL A 1041 19.67 40.51 -2.39
C VAL A 1041 18.74 41.65 -1.93
N PRO A 1042 18.37 42.63 -2.79
CA PRO A 1042 18.73 42.76 -4.21
C PRO A 1042 20.20 43.20 -4.40
N GLY A 1043 20.80 42.83 -5.53
CA GLY A 1043 22.22 43.11 -5.79
C GLY A 1043 22.68 42.83 -7.22
N LYS A 1044 23.74 43.51 -7.64
CA LYS A 1044 24.41 43.27 -8.93
C LYS A 1044 25.64 42.40 -8.74
N TYR A 1045 25.73 41.35 -9.55
CA TYR A 1045 26.82 40.37 -9.53
C TYR A 1045 27.43 40.20 -10.92
N SER A 1046 28.76 40.10 -10.99
CA SER A 1046 29.47 39.64 -12.19
C SER A 1046 29.92 38.19 -12.01
N VAL A 1047 29.73 37.37 -13.05
CA VAL A 1047 30.21 35.99 -13.16
C VAL A 1047 31.39 35.96 -14.14
N GLU A 1048 32.60 35.69 -13.65
CA GLU A 1048 33.80 35.46 -14.47
C GLU A 1048 34.12 33.96 -14.53
N VAL A 1049 34.43 33.43 -15.71
CA VAL A 1049 34.92 32.05 -15.90
C VAL A 1049 36.22 32.09 -16.67
N LYS A 1050 37.29 31.55 -16.08
CA LYS A 1050 38.67 31.65 -16.58
C LYS A 1050 39.34 30.28 -16.59
N GLY A 1051 39.92 29.90 -17.73
CA GLY A 1051 40.57 28.60 -17.91
C GLY A 1051 40.28 27.97 -19.27
N SER A 1052 40.35 26.65 -19.37
CA SER A 1052 40.16 25.87 -20.61
C SER A 1052 38.84 25.09 -20.67
N ALA A 1053 38.32 24.64 -19.53
CA ALA A 1053 37.05 23.90 -19.45
C ALA A 1053 35.83 24.83 -19.59
N CYS A 1054 34.71 24.30 -20.08
CA CYS A 1054 33.42 24.97 -19.95
C CYS A 1054 32.90 24.90 -18.50
N ALA A 1055 32.11 25.89 -18.09
CA ALA A 1055 31.31 25.84 -16.87
C ALA A 1055 29.86 26.19 -17.17
N SER A 1056 28.93 25.41 -16.61
CA SER A 1056 27.52 25.80 -16.48
C SER A 1056 27.36 26.50 -15.15
N VAL A 1057 26.91 27.76 -15.19
CA VAL A 1057 26.64 28.58 -14.01
C VAL A 1057 25.16 28.91 -14.01
N GLY A 1058 24.50 28.79 -12.86
CA GLY A 1058 23.10 29.14 -12.76
C GLY A 1058 22.71 29.62 -11.38
N VAL A 1059 22.01 30.73 -11.34
CA VAL A 1059 21.56 31.44 -10.14
C VAL A 1059 20.06 31.27 -10.01
N ALA A 1060 19.59 31.03 -8.79
CA ALA A 1060 18.18 30.95 -8.45
C ALA A 1060 17.85 32.01 -7.39
N LEU A 1061 16.76 32.73 -7.58
CA LEU A 1061 16.25 33.77 -6.69
C LEU A 1061 14.83 33.36 -6.26
N PHE A 1062 14.60 33.24 -4.95
CA PHE A 1062 13.31 32.90 -4.36
C PHE A 1062 12.86 34.05 -3.46
N TYR A 1063 11.59 34.44 -3.54
CA TYR A 1063 11.01 35.46 -2.67
C TYR A 1063 9.49 35.28 -2.56
N ASN A 1064 8.89 35.82 -1.48
CA ASN A 1064 7.44 35.80 -1.31
C ASN A 1064 6.81 37.14 -1.72
N ILE A 1065 5.61 37.10 -2.27
CA ILE A 1065 4.72 38.24 -2.50
C ILE A 1065 3.34 37.98 -1.88
N PRO A 1066 2.54 39.02 -1.55
CA PRO A 1066 1.11 38.89 -1.30
C PRO A 1066 0.40 38.18 -2.44
N THR A 1067 -0.65 37.42 -2.12
CA THR A 1067 -1.44 36.61 -3.06
C THR A 1067 -2.04 37.50 -4.16
N PRO A 1068 -1.76 37.26 -5.46
CA PRO A 1068 -2.28 38.07 -6.55
C PRO A 1068 -3.80 37.92 -6.71
N THR A 1069 -4.49 39.04 -6.96
CA THR A 1069 -5.95 39.07 -7.16
C THR A 1069 -6.39 39.01 -8.63
N GLU A 1070 -5.46 38.78 -9.57
CA GLU A 1070 -5.77 38.67 -11.00
C GLU A 1070 -5.99 37.20 -11.40
N HIS A 1071 -6.99 36.96 -12.24
CA HIS A 1071 -7.38 35.62 -12.71
C HIS A 1071 -7.07 35.49 -14.21
N SER A 1072 -6.42 34.40 -14.61
CA SER A 1072 -6.09 34.12 -16.02
C SER A 1072 -7.19 33.31 -16.73
N THR A 1073 -7.32 32.03 -16.37
CA THR A 1073 -8.18 31.04 -17.06
C THR A 1073 -8.99 30.15 -16.10
N LEU A 1074 -8.48 29.96 -14.88
CA LEU A 1074 -9.16 29.38 -13.73
C LEU A 1074 -9.62 30.49 -12.79
N SER A 1075 -10.65 30.20 -12.01
CA SER A 1075 -11.05 31.00 -10.85
C SER A 1075 -11.42 30.09 -9.68
N ILE A 1076 -11.04 30.52 -8.49
CA ILE A 1076 -11.31 29.83 -7.22
C ILE A 1076 -11.91 30.82 -6.23
N LYS A 1077 -12.85 30.34 -5.41
CA LYS A 1077 -13.45 31.09 -4.31
C LYS A 1077 -13.52 30.22 -3.08
N THR A 1078 -13.10 30.79 -1.96
CA THR A 1078 -13.03 30.17 -0.65
C THR A 1078 -14.09 30.78 0.26
N GLN A 1079 -14.80 29.96 1.03
CA GLN A 1079 -15.70 30.45 2.07
C GLN A 1079 -15.63 29.55 3.31
N ALA A 1080 -15.03 30.07 4.37
CA ALA A 1080 -15.00 29.44 5.68
C ALA A 1080 -16.26 29.79 6.49
N LYS A 1081 -16.90 28.78 7.10
CA LYS A 1081 -18.10 28.93 7.95
C LYS A 1081 -17.99 28.05 9.21
N PRO A 1082 -18.30 28.56 10.42
CA PRO A 1082 -18.39 27.74 11.63
C PRO A 1082 -19.36 26.56 11.43
N LEU A 1083 -19.11 25.42 12.11
CA LEU A 1083 -20.04 24.28 12.04
C LEU A 1083 -21.33 24.52 12.85
N THR A 1084 -21.26 25.30 13.93
CA THR A 1084 -22.41 25.64 14.78
C THR A 1084 -22.40 27.11 15.22
N ASP A 1085 -23.59 27.66 15.47
CA ASP A 1085 -23.76 29.00 16.05
C ASP A 1085 -23.25 29.03 17.50
N GLY A 1086 -22.01 29.50 17.66
CA GLY A 1086 -21.28 29.50 18.92
C GLY A 1086 -19.95 28.73 18.91
N GLU A 1087 -19.58 28.08 17.80
CA GLU A 1087 -18.32 27.33 17.69
C GLU A 1087 -17.08 28.17 18.04
N CYS A 1088 -17.06 29.44 17.64
CA CYS A 1088 -15.96 30.37 17.90
C CYS A 1088 -15.83 30.79 19.37
N ASN A 1089 -16.85 30.53 20.20
CA ASN A 1089 -16.79 30.76 21.65
C ASN A 1089 -16.10 29.60 22.39
N LYS A 1090 -15.75 28.50 21.69
CA LYS A 1090 -14.94 27.41 22.25
C LYS A 1090 -13.49 27.89 22.42
N ILE A 1091 -12.95 27.69 23.63
CA ILE A 1091 -11.59 28.10 24.02
C ILE A 1091 -10.51 27.20 23.35
N ASN A 1092 -10.85 25.93 23.11
CA ASN A 1092 -10.06 24.95 22.36
C ASN A 1092 -10.95 24.29 21.29
N GLY A 1093 -10.37 23.63 20.29
CA GLY A 1093 -11.10 22.73 19.39
C GLY A 1093 -12.12 23.42 18.47
N GLN A 1094 -11.83 24.65 18.06
CA GLN A 1094 -12.63 25.35 17.04
C GLN A 1094 -12.64 24.56 15.72
N ALA A 1095 -13.80 24.46 15.07
CA ALA A 1095 -13.96 23.71 13.84
C ALA A 1095 -14.84 24.43 12.82
N PHE A 1096 -14.41 24.49 11.55
CA PHE A 1096 -15.15 25.17 10.50
C PHE A 1096 -15.11 24.40 9.19
N ASN A 1097 -16.17 24.54 8.38
CA ASN A 1097 -16.19 24.04 7.01
C ASN A 1097 -15.58 25.09 6.08
N LEU A 1098 -14.55 24.71 5.34
CA LEU A 1098 -14.00 25.44 4.21
C LEU A 1098 -14.69 24.92 2.94
N ASN A 1099 -15.57 25.75 2.37
CA ASN A 1099 -16.15 25.50 1.06
C ASN A 1099 -15.23 26.10 -0.02
N ILE A 1100 -14.94 25.32 -1.05
CA ILE A 1100 -14.03 25.67 -2.15
C ILE A 1100 -14.82 25.53 -3.46
N THR A 1101 -15.11 26.66 -4.10
CA THR A 1101 -15.74 26.73 -5.42
C THR A 1101 -14.67 26.96 -6.49
N ILE A 1102 -14.64 26.13 -7.53
CA ILE A 1102 -13.72 26.24 -8.67
C ILE A 1102 -14.53 26.35 -9.98
N LYS A 1103 -14.05 27.17 -10.92
CA LYS A 1103 -14.64 27.32 -12.25
C LYS A 1103 -13.55 27.56 -13.30
N TYR A 1104 -13.63 26.87 -14.44
CA TYR A 1104 -12.77 27.09 -15.61
C TYR A 1104 -13.49 27.90 -16.69
N ASP A 1105 -12.84 28.94 -17.20
CA ASP A 1105 -13.32 29.81 -18.30
C ASP A 1105 -12.36 29.87 -19.50
N GLY A 1106 -11.22 29.16 -19.44
CA GLY A 1106 -10.17 29.17 -20.45
C GLY A 1106 -10.58 28.64 -21.84
N PRO A 1107 -9.65 28.58 -22.81
CA PRO A 1107 -9.99 28.33 -24.21
C PRO A 1107 -10.42 26.90 -24.55
N GLN A 1108 -10.21 25.92 -23.68
CA GLN A 1108 -10.56 24.51 -23.92
C GLN A 1108 -11.94 24.15 -23.34
N GLU A 1109 -12.55 23.03 -23.75
CA GLU A 1109 -13.84 22.54 -23.21
C GLU A 1109 -13.74 22.06 -21.74
N SER A 1110 -12.53 21.67 -21.32
CA SER A 1110 -12.18 21.25 -19.97
C SER A 1110 -10.69 21.52 -19.74
N THR A 1111 -10.27 21.60 -18.48
CA THR A 1111 -8.85 21.46 -18.12
C THR A 1111 -8.35 20.05 -18.43
N ASN A 1112 -7.04 19.83 -18.24
CA ASN A 1112 -6.51 18.50 -18.00
C ASN A 1112 -6.82 18.08 -16.54
N MET A 1113 -6.05 17.12 -16.01
CA MET A 1113 -6.06 16.85 -14.57
C MET A 1113 -5.63 18.12 -13.81
N ALA A 1114 -6.47 18.60 -12.90
CA ALA A 1114 -6.20 19.77 -12.06
C ALA A 1114 -5.88 19.33 -10.62
N ILE A 1115 -5.13 20.15 -9.89
CA ILE A 1115 -4.92 19.97 -8.45
C ILE A 1115 -5.50 21.18 -7.72
N ILE A 1116 -6.23 20.90 -6.64
CA ILE A 1116 -6.46 21.87 -5.56
C ILE A 1116 -5.39 21.61 -4.51
N ASP A 1117 -4.51 22.57 -4.26
CA ASP A 1117 -3.60 22.56 -3.11
C ASP A 1117 -4.20 23.44 -2.00
N VAL A 1118 -4.66 22.79 -0.94
CA VAL A 1118 -5.21 23.44 0.25
C VAL A 1118 -4.12 23.51 1.31
N LYS A 1119 -3.42 24.64 1.42
CA LYS A 1119 -2.51 24.93 2.55
C LYS A 1119 -3.33 25.06 3.84
N MET A 1120 -2.89 24.44 4.93
CA MET A 1120 -3.54 24.54 6.23
C MET A 1120 -3.20 25.84 6.95
N LEU A 1121 -4.12 26.33 7.80
CA LEU A 1121 -3.83 27.36 8.80
C LEU A 1121 -2.92 26.78 9.90
N SER A 1122 -2.04 27.62 10.46
CA SER A 1122 -1.14 27.24 11.55
C SER A 1122 -1.92 26.67 12.75
N GLY A 1123 -1.61 25.43 13.15
CA GLY A 1123 -2.29 24.75 14.25
C GLY A 1123 -3.63 24.08 13.90
N PHE A 1124 -4.05 24.08 12.63
CA PHE A 1124 -5.23 23.35 12.16
C PHE A 1124 -4.87 22.07 11.40
N THR A 1125 -5.76 21.08 11.45
CA THR A 1125 -5.70 19.87 10.61
C THR A 1125 -7.08 19.52 10.04
N PRO A 1126 -7.13 18.77 8.92
CA PRO A 1126 -8.40 18.33 8.34
C PRO A 1126 -9.03 17.18 9.12
N ASP A 1127 -10.35 17.20 9.22
CA ASP A 1127 -11.16 16.10 9.71
C ASP A 1127 -11.11 14.91 8.73
N SER A 1128 -10.69 13.74 9.22
CA SER A 1128 -10.50 12.54 8.39
C SER A 1128 -11.77 12.09 7.66
N ALA A 1129 -12.96 12.23 8.26
CA ALA A 1129 -14.21 11.85 7.59
C ALA A 1129 -14.59 12.85 6.49
N SER A 1130 -14.20 14.13 6.62
CA SER A 1130 -14.32 15.09 5.53
C SER A 1130 -13.37 14.76 4.35
N VAL A 1131 -12.15 14.28 4.64
CA VAL A 1131 -11.19 13.82 3.61
C VAL A 1131 -11.68 12.54 2.91
N GLU A 1132 -12.23 11.57 3.66
CA GLU A 1132 -12.86 10.36 3.08
C GLU A 1132 -14.05 10.72 2.17
N LYS A 1133 -14.92 11.66 2.60
CA LYS A 1133 -16.02 12.19 1.78
C LYS A 1133 -15.51 12.90 0.52
N LEU A 1134 -14.44 13.67 0.64
CA LEU A 1134 -13.81 14.38 -0.48
C LEU A 1134 -13.22 13.40 -1.50
N GLN A 1135 -12.54 12.35 -1.05
CA GLN A 1135 -12.03 11.27 -1.93
C GLN A 1135 -13.16 10.45 -2.59
N GLY A 1136 -14.35 10.40 -2.00
CA GLY A 1136 -15.55 9.82 -2.60
C GLY A 1136 -16.34 10.76 -3.52
N SER A 1137 -15.86 11.98 -3.79
CA SER A 1137 -16.60 12.99 -4.57
C SER A 1137 -16.38 12.85 -6.08
N ILE A 1138 -17.39 13.23 -6.87
CA ILE A 1138 -17.35 13.10 -8.34
C ILE A 1138 -16.21 13.97 -8.91
N PHE A 1139 -15.49 13.40 -9.89
CA PHE A 1139 -14.26 13.94 -10.50
C PHE A 1139 -13.01 13.99 -9.59
N VAL A 1140 -13.08 13.62 -8.31
CA VAL A 1140 -11.89 13.47 -7.45
C VAL A 1140 -11.32 12.06 -7.63
N ASP A 1141 -10.12 11.94 -8.22
CA ASP A 1141 -9.43 10.66 -8.40
C ASP A 1141 -8.65 10.24 -7.14
N ARG A 1142 -8.15 11.23 -6.39
CA ARG A 1142 -7.28 11.02 -5.22
C ARG A 1142 -7.27 12.26 -4.32
N VAL A 1143 -7.05 12.03 -3.02
CA VAL A 1143 -6.65 13.08 -2.06
C VAL A 1143 -5.39 12.61 -1.35
N ASP A 1144 -4.34 13.42 -1.33
CA ASP A 1144 -3.13 13.19 -0.54
C ASP A 1144 -2.99 14.25 0.55
N LYS A 1145 -2.63 13.83 1.77
CA LYS A 1145 -2.15 14.75 2.81
C LYS A 1145 -0.61 14.74 2.79
N LYS A 1146 -0.01 15.91 2.61
CA LYS A 1146 1.45 16.08 2.52
C LYS A 1146 1.84 17.28 3.37
N ASP A 1147 2.68 17.08 4.39
CA ASP A 1147 3.14 18.15 5.27
C ASP A 1147 1.94 18.94 5.87
N ASP A 1148 1.93 20.27 5.72
CA ASP A 1148 0.84 21.19 6.07
C ASP A 1148 -0.09 21.53 4.88
N HIS A 1149 -0.18 20.64 3.87
CA HIS A 1149 -0.97 20.77 2.65
C HIS A 1149 -1.88 19.55 2.39
N ILE A 1150 -2.96 19.77 1.63
CA ILE A 1150 -3.83 18.70 1.11
C ILE A 1150 -3.96 18.88 -0.41
N LEU A 1151 -3.56 17.85 -1.15
CA LEU A 1151 -3.59 17.83 -2.61
C LEU A 1151 -4.81 17.02 -3.08
N VAL A 1152 -5.78 17.71 -3.68
CA VAL A 1152 -7.00 17.11 -4.25
C VAL A 1152 -6.81 16.99 -5.76
N TYR A 1153 -6.74 15.76 -6.27
CA TYR A 1153 -6.52 15.48 -7.68
C TYR A 1153 -7.87 15.37 -8.41
N LEU A 1154 -8.17 16.33 -9.28
CA LEU A 1154 -9.36 16.39 -10.12
C LEU A 1154 -9.05 15.85 -11.51
N SER A 1155 -9.86 14.92 -12.03
CA SER A 1155 -9.66 14.32 -13.37
C SER A 1155 -9.82 15.35 -14.50
N GLU A 1156 -10.81 16.24 -14.39
CA GLU A 1156 -10.97 17.43 -15.23
C GLU A 1156 -11.92 18.46 -14.58
N VAL A 1157 -11.74 19.74 -14.90
CA VAL A 1157 -12.68 20.84 -14.57
C VAL A 1157 -13.31 21.30 -15.88
N GLN A 1158 -14.61 21.06 -16.04
CA GLN A 1158 -15.34 21.38 -17.28
C GLN A 1158 -15.68 22.87 -17.39
N LYS A 1159 -15.56 23.43 -18.60
CA LYS A 1159 -15.73 24.86 -18.85
C LYS A 1159 -17.15 25.34 -18.52
N GLY A 1160 -17.24 26.48 -17.85
CA GLY A 1160 -18.52 27.12 -17.48
C GLY A 1160 -19.25 26.50 -16.29
N TYR A 1161 -18.85 25.32 -15.82
CA TYR A 1161 -19.41 24.66 -14.63
C TYR A 1161 -18.70 25.10 -13.35
N TYR A 1162 -19.45 25.08 -12.24
CA TYR A 1162 -18.93 25.35 -10.89
C TYR A 1162 -18.82 24.03 -10.12
N PHE A 1163 -17.60 23.70 -9.70
CA PHE A 1163 -17.28 22.54 -8.87
C PHE A 1163 -17.14 23.01 -7.42
N ASN A 1164 -17.83 22.36 -6.48
CA ASN A 1164 -17.84 22.75 -5.07
C ASN A 1164 -17.36 21.59 -4.20
N TYR A 1165 -16.39 21.87 -3.34
CA TYR A 1165 -15.78 20.90 -2.44
C TYR A 1165 -15.85 21.42 -0.99
N ASP A 1166 -16.19 20.55 -0.04
CA ASP A 1166 -16.27 20.86 1.39
C ASP A 1166 -15.16 20.13 2.15
N LEU A 1167 -14.40 20.87 2.95
CA LEU A 1167 -13.35 20.34 3.83
C LEU A 1167 -13.54 20.90 5.24
N VAL A 1168 -13.63 20.01 6.24
CA VAL A 1168 -13.77 20.45 7.65
C VAL A 1168 -12.39 20.55 8.28
N LEU A 1169 -12.05 21.73 8.79
CA LEU A 1169 -10.80 22.01 9.49
C LEU A 1169 -11.06 22.11 11.00
N ARG A 1170 -10.19 21.49 11.80
CA ARG A 1170 -10.23 21.49 13.28
C ARG A 1170 -8.94 22.09 13.83
N GLN A 1171 -9.03 22.82 14.94
CA GLN A 1171 -7.89 23.41 15.62
C GLN A 1171 -7.28 22.45 16.66
N ASP A 1172 -6.10 21.92 16.37
CA ASP A 1172 -5.31 21.09 17.32
C ASP A 1172 -4.46 21.97 18.26
N HIS A 1173 -3.97 23.11 17.77
CA HIS A 1173 -3.16 24.05 18.54
C HIS A 1173 -3.76 25.47 18.49
N PRO A 1174 -4.00 26.13 19.65
CA PRO A 1174 -4.50 27.49 19.67
C PRO A 1174 -3.40 28.48 19.24
N VAL A 1175 -3.58 29.06 18.05
CA VAL A 1175 -2.74 30.11 17.46
C VAL A 1175 -3.55 31.39 17.37
N ARG A 1176 -2.95 32.52 17.77
CA ARG A 1176 -3.53 33.87 17.69
C ARG A 1176 -2.79 34.70 16.63
N LYS A 1177 -3.46 35.75 16.14
CA LYS A 1177 -2.99 36.61 15.03
C LYS A 1177 -2.74 35.84 13.71
N LEU A 1178 -3.51 34.77 13.52
CA LEU A 1178 -3.49 33.90 12.35
C LEU A 1178 -3.44 34.70 11.05
N LYS A 1179 -2.54 34.32 10.14
CA LYS A 1179 -2.54 34.81 8.77
C LYS A 1179 -3.50 33.99 7.93
N ALA A 1180 -3.91 34.53 6.78
CA ALA A 1180 -4.65 33.75 5.81
C ALA A 1180 -3.76 32.63 5.25
N ALA A 1181 -4.36 31.46 5.02
CA ALA A 1181 -3.77 30.42 4.20
C ALA A 1181 -4.30 30.54 2.78
N VAL A 1182 -3.54 30.02 1.81
CA VAL A 1182 -3.89 30.08 0.38
C VAL A 1182 -4.42 28.72 -0.04
N VAL A 1183 -5.52 28.72 -0.80
CA VAL A 1183 -5.90 27.59 -1.65
C VAL A 1183 -5.50 27.94 -3.08
N GLU A 1184 -4.67 27.12 -3.68
CA GLU A 1184 -4.27 27.23 -5.09
C GLU A 1184 -5.04 26.17 -5.88
N VAL A 1185 -5.57 26.53 -7.05
CA VAL A 1185 -5.97 25.55 -8.06
C VAL A 1185 -5.14 25.76 -9.31
N TYR A 1186 -4.56 24.69 -9.83
CA TYR A 1186 -3.74 24.73 -11.03
C TYR A 1186 -3.96 23.50 -11.91
N ASP A 1187 -3.86 23.66 -13.23
CA ASP A 1187 -3.77 22.51 -14.12
C ASP A 1187 -2.42 21.81 -13.89
N TYR A 1188 -2.43 20.54 -13.48
CA TYR A 1188 -1.20 19.82 -13.11
C TYR A 1188 -0.19 19.73 -14.25
N TYR A 1189 -0.70 19.74 -15.50
CA TYR A 1189 0.10 19.67 -16.71
C TYR A 1189 0.27 21.02 -17.39
N GLN A 1190 -0.42 22.06 -16.93
CA GLN A 1190 -0.17 23.45 -17.31
C GLN A 1190 -0.24 24.38 -16.08
N PRO A 1191 0.73 24.36 -15.13
CA PRO A 1191 0.64 25.18 -13.92
C PRO A 1191 0.65 26.71 -14.13
N SER A 1192 0.82 27.19 -15.37
CA SER A 1192 0.57 28.60 -15.72
C SER A 1192 -0.93 28.96 -15.74
N ASP A 1193 -1.80 27.97 -16.00
CA ASP A 1193 -3.21 28.03 -15.65
C ASP A 1193 -3.32 27.75 -14.14
N GLN A 1194 -3.08 28.77 -13.32
CA GLN A 1194 -3.28 28.76 -11.87
C GLN A 1194 -4.18 29.90 -11.40
N ALA A 1195 -4.90 29.67 -10.29
CA ALA A 1195 -5.64 30.69 -9.57
C ALA A 1195 -5.50 30.46 -8.06
N GLU A 1196 -5.28 31.55 -7.33
CA GLU A 1196 -5.00 31.55 -5.88
C GLU A 1196 -6.16 32.26 -5.15
N ALA A 1197 -6.59 31.75 -3.99
CA ALA A 1197 -7.53 32.42 -3.10
C ALA A 1197 -7.15 32.25 -1.63
N GLU A 1198 -7.16 33.36 -0.88
CA GLU A 1198 -6.93 33.34 0.56
C GLU A 1198 -8.18 32.87 1.33
N TYR A 1199 -7.95 32.21 2.47
CA TYR A 1199 -8.98 31.97 3.48
C TYR A 1199 -8.43 32.18 4.89
N SER A 1200 -9.28 32.66 5.79
CA SER A 1200 -8.98 32.86 7.20
C SER A 1200 -9.92 32.01 8.07
N SER A 1201 -9.57 31.83 9.35
CA SER A 1201 -10.51 31.24 10.31
C SER A 1201 -11.70 32.19 10.51
N PRO A 1202 -12.95 31.73 10.43
CA PRO A 1202 -14.13 32.57 10.67
C PRO A 1202 -14.26 32.97 12.16
N CYS A 1203 -13.42 32.39 13.02
CA CYS A 1203 -13.31 32.72 14.44
C CYS A 1203 -12.17 33.72 14.76
N ALA A 1204 -11.45 34.21 13.74
CA ALA A 1204 -10.39 35.21 13.89
C ALA A 1204 -10.96 36.64 13.94
N GLY A 1205 -11.70 36.96 15.01
CA GLY A 1205 -12.03 38.34 15.39
C GLY A 1205 -10.92 38.97 16.24
N ASP A 1206 -10.82 40.31 16.23
CA ASP A 1206 -9.83 41.04 17.03
C ASP A 1206 -10.09 40.91 18.55
N ALA A 1207 -9.14 40.30 19.26
CA ALA A 1207 -9.10 40.15 20.72
C ALA A 1207 -7.65 40.03 21.25
#